data_AF-A0A395MWS5-F1
#
_entry.id   AF-A0A395MWS5-F1
#
_cell.length_a   1.000
_cell.length_b   1.000
_cell.length_c   1.000
_cell.angle_alpha   90.00
_cell.angle_beta   90.00
_cell.angle_gamma   90.00
#
_symmetry.space_group_name_H-M   'P 1'
#
loop_
_entity.id
_entity.type
_entity.pdbx_description
1 polymer ?
#
loop_
_entity_poly.entity_id
_entity_poly.type
_entity_poly.pdbx_seq_one_letter_code
_entity_poly.pdbx_strand_id
1 'polypeptide(L)'
;MALTVELSTPVTGTYQQPIGLFIGGKWVEGVDKGKFEVINPSTEEVITSVCEGTEKDIDLAVTAARKAFEGEWRTTPPQTRGNLLLKLADLAEKNLDLLAAVESLDNGKSITNARGDVGAVVGCLRYYGGWADKIEGKTIDIAPEMFHYTRSEPIGVCGQIIPWNFPLLMLAWKIGPALATGNTVVMKTAEQTPLSALVFTQFVEQAGFPAGVFNLVSGYGKTAGAALSSHMDVDKIAFTGSTVIGRQIMKAAASSNLKKVTLELGGKSPNIVFEDADIEEAINWVNFGIYYNHGQCCCAGTRIFVQESIYDKFLAAFKKRAEENKVGDPFNEETFQGPQVSQLQYDRIMGYIKAGKDEGATVEIGGERLGDKGYFIKPTIFSNVRADMKIMQEEIFGPVCAISKFKDEAEVIDLAHDTAYGLAAAVHTKNLNTAIRVSNALKAGTVWVNCYNMLHHQLPFGGYKESGIGRELGEAALANYTQNKSVAIKLYTNLGVCNCEDDDGGHLAQPPARGGRADRREARNHPYARGGRNQRPLLSYQTIRDTMNYVAHRQGNTRMFLMDGTLALLLKQQRQFNHTRIQVGVLSEEHPLSAQQLKNGHNEQKREHTLHLSCYAHGIGIDSKRLAHLTVFVKDVIQASANEHPNPETSLAEYCAEAKTFGDIPTVLSVTTKAAFLRIAQGTSHMLIDISRGERPLSQLKLLQENVYPTGSSTEESSLEITLLLSPEQHDYAVRFAKIINDRKEKEIQSDPLAPFFLHAPDARTLTIGQAPTPGSEGFPTNVAGYQFTHFANADQHLLHNIASLIWEQAIQERKIVGLAE
;
A
#
# COMPACT_ATOMS: atom_id res chain seq x y z
N MET A 1 15.13 -38.40 -15.38
CA MET A 1 16.39 -37.70 -15.75
C MET A 1 16.50 -36.45 -14.88
N ALA A 2 17.62 -35.71 -14.90
CA ALA A 2 17.62 -34.40 -14.24
C ALA A 2 16.59 -33.49 -14.95
N LEU A 3 15.69 -32.86 -14.19
CA LEU A 3 14.68 -31.93 -14.70
C LEU A 3 15.21 -30.49 -14.79
N THR A 4 16.49 -30.39 -15.09
CA THR A 4 17.24 -29.15 -15.25
C THR A 4 18.18 -29.27 -16.44
N VAL A 5 18.46 -28.14 -17.06
CA VAL A 5 19.47 -28.01 -18.11
C VAL A 5 20.37 -26.83 -17.79
N GLU A 6 21.61 -26.88 -18.25
CA GLU A 6 22.55 -25.77 -18.10
C GLU A 6 22.35 -24.77 -19.24
N LEU A 7 22.05 -23.51 -18.90
CA LEU A 7 21.96 -22.40 -19.84
C LEU A 7 22.92 -21.28 -19.41
N SER A 8 23.17 -20.32 -20.28
CA SER A 8 24.02 -19.16 -19.97
C SER A 8 23.40 -17.88 -20.49
N THR A 9 23.60 -16.79 -19.75
CA THR A 9 23.25 -15.43 -20.20
C THR A 9 24.48 -14.52 -20.13
N PRO A 10 24.53 -13.43 -20.92
CA PRO A 10 25.61 -12.44 -20.82
C PRO A 10 25.75 -11.78 -19.44
N VAL A 11 24.68 -11.75 -18.64
CA VAL A 11 24.63 -11.02 -17.36
C VAL A 11 25.03 -11.91 -16.19
N THR A 12 24.48 -13.12 -16.11
CA THR A 12 24.70 -14.02 -14.96
C THR A 12 25.67 -15.16 -15.24
N GLY A 13 26.12 -15.32 -16.49
CA GLY A 13 26.85 -16.50 -16.93
C GLY A 13 25.96 -17.75 -16.83
N THR A 14 26.60 -18.89 -16.54
CA THR A 14 25.96 -20.20 -16.49
C THR A 14 25.04 -20.36 -15.28
N TYR A 15 23.85 -20.92 -15.50
CA TYR A 15 22.88 -21.25 -14.47
C TYR A 15 22.12 -22.55 -14.79
N GLN A 16 21.45 -23.12 -13.78
CA GLN A 16 20.62 -24.32 -13.94
C GLN A 16 19.16 -23.91 -14.18
N GLN A 17 18.69 -24.08 -15.40
CA GLN A 17 17.31 -23.82 -15.81
C GLN A 17 16.43 -25.03 -15.50
N PRO A 18 15.41 -24.92 -14.63
CA PRO A 18 14.41 -25.96 -14.49
C PRO A 18 13.57 -26.09 -15.76
N ILE A 19 13.26 -27.33 -16.14
CA ILE A 19 12.44 -27.65 -17.32
C ILE A 19 11.22 -28.52 -17.00
N GLY A 20 11.08 -28.99 -15.75
CA GLY A 20 9.96 -29.80 -15.30
C GLY A 20 8.72 -28.99 -14.92
N LEU A 21 7.58 -29.66 -14.80
CA LEU A 21 6.40 -29.10 -14.11
C LEU A 21 6.65 -29.13 -12.60
N PHE A 22 6.00 -28.25 -11.83
CA PHE A 22 6.07 -28.26 -10.37
C PHE A 22 4.70 -28.58 -9.78
N ILE A 23 4.53 -29.80 -9.26
CA ILE A 23 3.24 -30.31 -8.79
C ILE A 23 3.41 -30.95 -7.42
N GLY A 24 2.62 -30.52 -6.44
CA GLY A 24 2.64 -31.10 -5.10
C GLY A 24 4.00 -30.97 -4.39
N GLY A 25 4.73 -29.89 -4.65
CA GLY A 25 6.06 -29.64 -4.08
C GLY A 25 7.19 -30.46 -4.74
N LYS A 26 7.00 -30.97 -5.96
CA LYS A 26 7.99 -31.77 -6.68
C LYS A 26 8.09 -31.39 -8.15
N TRP A 27 9.30 -31.48 -8.69
CA TRP A 27 9.58 -31.37 -10.12
C TRP A 27 9.26 -32.69 -10.85
N VAL A 28 8.47 -32.63 -11.94
CA VAL A 28 8.04 -33.82 -12.73
C VAL A 28 8.10 -33.58 -14.25
N GLU A 29 8.21 -34.65 -15.06
CA GLU A 29 8.33 -34.60 -16.54
C GLU A 29 6.99 -34.37 -17.29
N GLY A 30 5.86 -34.39 -16.58
CA GLY A 30 4.52 -34.50 -17.18
C GLY A 30 4.11 -35.95 -17.45
N VAL A 31 2.82 -36.27 -17.32
CA VAL A 31 2.30 -37.64 -17.42
C VAL A 31 2.56 -38.24 -18.80
N ASP A 32 2.31 -37.45 -19.85
CA ASP A 32 2.49 -37.88 -21.25
C ASP A 32 3.92 -37.67 -21.76
N LYS A 33 4.81 -37.13 -20.92
CA LYS A 33 6.23 -36.87 -21.22
C LYS A 33 6.47 -36.01 -22.46
N GLY A 34 5.46 -35.22 -22.86
CA GLY A 34 5.56 -34.25 -23.93
C GLY A 34 6.52 -33.12 -23.57
N LYS A 35 7.09 -32.48 -24.59
CA LYS A 35 7.91 -31.28 -24.45
C LYS A 35 7.60 -30.32 -25.58
N PHE A 36 7.79 -29.03 -25.33
CA PHE A 36 7.75 -28.00 -26.38
C PHE A 36 8.99 -27.12 -26.32
N GLU A 37 9.38 -26.60 -27.48
CA GLU A 37 10.52 -25.71 -27.65
C GLU A 37 10.18 -24.29 -27.22
N VAL A 38 11.15 -23.66 -26.57
CA VAL A 38 11.13 -22.25 -26.20
C VAL A 38 12.15 -21.54 -27.09
N ILE A 39 11.71 -20.49 -27.79
CA ILE A 39 12.48 -19.85 -28.87
C ILE A 39 12.98 -18.49 -28.40
N ASN A 40 14.25 -18.19 -28.62
CA ASN A 40 14.81 -16.86 -28.38
C ASN A 40 14.25 -15.90 -29.44
N PRO A 41 13.51 -14.84 -29.07
CA PRO A 41 12.88 -13.96 -30.04
C PRO A 41 13.86 -13.05 -30.79
N SER A 42 15.08 -12.87 -30.27
CA SER A 42 16.13 -12.07 -30.91
C SER A 42 16.91 -12.85 -31.96
N THR A 43 16.98 -14.18 -31.82
CA THR A 43 17.77 -15.03 -32.71
C THR A 43 16.95 -16.06 -33.48
N GLU A 44 15.68 -16.26 -33.15
CA GLU A 44 14.81 -17.29 -33.75
C GLU A 44 15.27 -18.74 -33.45
N GLU A 45 16.28 -18.91 -32.60
CA GLU A 45 16.86 -20.21 -32.25
C GLU A 45 16.19 -20.79 -31.01
N VAL A 46 16.16 -22.12 -30.91
CA VAL A 46 15.67 -22.83 -29.73
C VAL A 46 16.61 -22.54 -28.54
N ILE A 47 16.07 -22.01 -27.45
CA ILE A 47 16.80 -21.87 -26.17
C ILE A 47 16.91 -23.25 -25.52
N THR A 48 15.76 -23.91 -25.33
CA THR A 48 15.65 -25.25 -24.74
C THR A 48 14.25 -25.82 -24.98
N SER A 49 14.01 -27.07 -24.54
CA SER A 49 12.67 -27.66 -24.48
C SER A 49 12.23 -27.86 -23.03
N VAL A 50 11.00 -27.46 -22.71
CA VAL A 50 10.39 -27.65 -21.39
C VAL A 50 9.31 -28.72 -21.43
N CYS A 51 9.02 -29.34 -20.28
CA CYS A 51 7.97 -30.35 -20.16
C CYS A 51 6.59 -29.74 -20.44
N GLU A 52 5.78 -30.47 -21.20
CA GLU A 52 4.43 -30.07 -21.57
C GLU A 52 3.41 -30.66 -20.60
N GLY A 53 2.70 -29.79 -19.90
CA GLY A 53 1.53 -30.15 -19.12
C GLY A 53 0.30 -30.34 -20.00
N THR A 54 -0.45 -31.40 -19.70
CA THR A 54 -1.72 -31.77 -20.34
C THR A 54 -2.87 -31.69 -19.34
N GLU A 55 -4.08 -32.09 -19.75
CA GLU A 55 -5.23 -32.23 -18.87
C GLU A 55 -4.93 -33.11 -17.64
N LYS A 56 -4.22 -34.23 -17.83
CA LYS A 56 -3.86 -35.15 -16.73
C LYS A 56 -2.97 -34.47 -15.69
N ASP A 57 -2.06 -33.61 -16.13
CA ASP A 57 -1.17 -32.86 -15.25
C ASP A 57 -1.92 -31.76 -14.49
N ILE A 58 -2.89 -31.14 -15.14
CA ILE A 58 -3.81 -30.20 -14.48
C ILE A 58 -4.61 -30.92 -13.39
N ASP A 59 -5.16 -32.11 -13.64
CA ASP A 59 -5.90 -32.88 -12.63
C ASP A 59 -5.02 -33.21 -11.41
N LEU A 60 -3.77 -33.60 -11.65
CA LEU A 60 -2.79 -33.85 -10.57
C LEU A 60 -2.47 -32.57 -9.79
N ALA A 61 -2.28 -31.44 -10.48
CA ALA A 61 -2.02 -30.15 -9.85
C ALA A 61 -3.21 -29.67 -9.02
N VAL A 62 -4.43 -29.79 -9.54
CA VAL A 62 -5.67 -29.44 -8.82
C VAL A 62 -5.88 -30.35 -7.63
N THR A 63 -5.62 -31.65 -7.77
CA THR A 63 -5.69 -32.61 -6.65
C THR A 63 -4.70 -32.24 -5.54
N ALA A 64 -3.46 -31.88 -5.89
CA ALA A 64 -2.46 -31.43 -4.94
C ALA A 64 -2.88 -30.11 -4.26
N ALA A 65 -3.38 -29.15 -5.03
CA ALA A 65 -3.88 -27.87 -4.54
C ALA A 65 -5.06 -28.02 -3.59
N ARG A 66 -6.01 -28.90 -3.91
CA ARG A 66 -7.16 -29.22 -3.06
C ARG A 66 -6.71 -29.88 -1.76
N LYS A 67 -5.81 -30.86 -1.84
CA LYS A 67 -5.27 -31.53 -0.65
C LYS A 67 -4.57 -30.54 0.28
N ALA A 68 -3.78 -29.62 -0.26
CA ALA A 68 -3.15 -28.56 0.53
C ALA A 68 -4.18 -27.62 1.15
N PHE A 69 -5.19 -27.20 0.37
CA PHE A 69 -6.25 -26.29 0.83
C PHE A 69 -7.15 -26.88 1.91
N GLU A 70 -7.48 -28.17 1.85
CA GLU A 70 -8.28 -28.84 2.89
C GLU A 70 -7.41 -29.36 4.05
N GLY A 71 -6.08 -29.27 3.92
CA GLY A 71 -5.11 -29.62 4.95
C GLY A 71 -4.71 -28.43 5.84
N GLU A 72 -3.46 -28.48 6.32
CA GLU A 72 -2.94 -27.50 7.30
C GLU A 72 -2.87 -26.06 6.77
N TRP A 73 -2.76 -25.86 5.45
CA TRP A 73 -2.70 -24.52 4.86
C TRP A 73 -3.95 -23.70 5.19
N ARG A 74 -5.13 -24.34 5.22
CA ARG A 74 -6.40 -23.67 5.52
C ARG A 74 -6.41 -22.96 6.86
N THR A 75 -5.75 -23.59 7.84
CA THR A 75 -5.71 -23.16 9.23
C THR A 75 -4.40 -22.48 9.58
N THR A 76 -3.49 -22.33 8.61
CA THR A 76 -2.22 -21.64 8.82
C THR A 76 -2.49 -20.19 9.22
N PRO A 77 -1.89 -19.70 10.34
CA PRO A 77 -2.07 -18.33 10.78
C PRO A 77 -1.75 -17.32 9.66
N PRO A 78 -2.55 -16.25 9.50
CA PRO A 78 -2.32 -15.24 8.47
C PRO A 78 -0.89 -14.66 8.45
N GLN A 79 -0.30 -14.47 9.63
CA GLN A 79 1.06 -13.98 9.80
C GLN A 79 2.09 -14.92 9.16
N THR A 80 1.91 -16.23 9.30
CA THR A 80 2.79 -17.23 8.68
C THR A 80 2.71 -17.16 7.15
N ARG A 81 1.50 -16.99 6.59
CA ARG A 81 1.33 -16.81 5.14
C ARG A 81 2.02 -15.54 4.63
N GLY A 82 1.88 -14.45 5.38
CA GLY A 82 2.56 -13.18 5.10
C GLY A 82 4.09 -13.33 5.11
N ASN A 83 4.64 -14.00 6.12
CA ASN A 83 6.08 -14.24 6.23
C ASN A 83 6.64 -15.09 5.09
N LEU A 84 5.90 -16.07 4.59
CA LEU A 84 6.30 -16.87 3.42
C LEU A 84 6.38 -16.00 2.14
N LEU A 85 5.42 -15.09 1.94
CA LEU A 85 5.45 -14.13 0.83
C LEU A 85 6.61 -13.13 0.96
N LEU A 86 6.89 -12.64 2.16
CA LEU A 86 8.04 -11.75 2.41
C LEU A 86 9.36 -12.46 2.11
N LYS A 87 9.54 -13.69 2.61
CA LYS A 87 10.73 -14.50 2.32
C LYS A 87 10.88 -14.79 0.83
N LEU A 88 9.78 -15.06 0.11
CA LEU A 88 9.80 -15.22 -1.34
C LEU A 88 10.26 -13.94 -2.05
N ALA A 89 9.80 -12.79 -1.59
CA ALA A 89 10.23 -11.50 -2.12
C ALA A 89 11.73 -11.27 -1.91
N ASP A 90 12.26 -11.60 -0.72
CA ASP A 90 13.70 -11.48 -0.42
C ASP A 90 14.55 -12.41 -1.28
N LEU A 91 14.07 -13.64 -1.55
CA LEU A 91 14.73 -14.57 -2.46
C LEU A 91 14.71 -14.06 -3.91
N ALA A 92 13.60 -13.47 -4.37
CA ALA A 92 13.51 -12.88 -5.69
C ALA A 92 14.43 -11.66 -5.84
N GLU A 93 14.47 -10.78 -4.82
CA GLU A 93 15.37 -9.62 -4.80
C GLU A 93 16.84 -10.02 -4.81
N LYS A 94 17.22 -11.02 -4.01
CA LYS A 94 18.57 -11.57 -4.00
C LYS A 94 19.01 -12.13 -5.36
N ASN A 95 18.07 -12.64 -6.15
CA ASN A 95 18.33 -13.24 -7.45
C ASN A 95 17.81 -12.37 -8.62
N LEU A 96 17.77 -11.05 -8.41
CA LEU A 96 17.16 -10.12 -9.36
C LEU A 96 17.80 -10.21 -10.75
N ASP A 97 19.13 -10.19 -10.84
CA ASP A 97 19.84 -10.23 -12.13
C ASP A 97 19.62 -11.55 -12.86
N LEU A 98 19.50 -12.67 -12.14
CA LEU A 98 19.16 -13.97 -12.74
C LEU A 98 17.76 -13.95 -13.34
N LEU A 99 16.76 -13.53 -12.56
CA LEU A 99 15.39 -13.45 -13.02
C LEU A 99 15.24 -12.48 -14.21
N ALA A 100 15.91 -11.33 -14.15
CA ALA A 100 15.92 -10.34 -15.23
C ALA A 100 16.59 -10.88 -16.50
N ALA A 101 17.73 -11.57 -16.36
CA ALA A 101 18.43 -12.14 -17.50
C ALA A 101 17.62 -13.25 -18.20
N VAL A 102 16.92 -14.08 -17.43
CA VAL A 102 16.04 -15.13 -17.99
C VAL A 102 14.83 -14.50 -18.68
N GLU A 103 14.22 -13.45 -18.10
CA GLU A 103 13.17 -12.66 -18.76
C GLU A 103 13.65 -12.06 -20.09
N SER A 104 14.83 -11.43 -20.12
CA SER A 104 15.39 -10.88 -21.36
C SER A 104 15.67 -11.94 -22.42
N LEU A 105 16.16 -13.11 -22.01
CA LEU A 105 16.42 -14.23 -22.92
C LEU A 105 15.14 -14.80 -23.54
N ASP A 106 14.12 -15.00 -22.70
CA ASP A 106 12.90 -15.74 -23.04
C ASP A 106 11.83 -14.84 -23.68
N ASN A 107 11.58 -13.66 -23.10
CA ASN A 107 10.61 -12.69 -23.61
C ASN A 107 11.19 -11.75 -24.68
N GLY A 108 12.49 -11.44 -24.60
CA GLY A 108 13.14 -10.45 -25.47
C GLY A 108 13.11 -9.02 -24.94
N LYS A 109 12.58 -8.74 -23.74
CA LYS A 109 12.63 -7.39 -23.17
C LYS A 109 14.05 -6.95 -22.82
N SER A 110 14.34 -5.66 -22.97
CA SER A 110 15.65 -5.13 -22.57
C SER A 110 15.95 -5.43 -21.10
N ILE A 111 17.22 -5.69 -20.80
CA ILE A 111 17.67 -6.07 -19.45
C ILE A 111 17.32 -5.02 -18.41
N THR A 112 17.39 -3.73 -18.77
CA THR A 112 17.00 -2.63 -17.89
C THR A 112 15.52 -2.70 -17.53
N ASN A 113 14.64 -2.95 -18.51
CA ASN A 113 13.21 -3.12 -18.27
C ASN A 113 12.93 -4.40 -17.47
N ALA A 114 13.63 -5.50 -17.74
CA ALA A 114 13.50 -6.76 -17.01
C ALA A 114 13.85 -6.60 -15.52
N ARG A 115 14.93 -5.87 -15.19
CA ARG A 115 15.29 -5.53 -13.80
C ARG A 115 14.18 -4.73 -13.12
N GLY A 116 13.57 -3.79 -13.84
CA GLY A 116 12.39 -3.04 -13.38
C GLY A 116 11.20 -3.95 -13.06
N ASP A 117 10.89 -4.91 -13.94
CA ASP A 117 9.82 -5.89 -13.76
C ASP A 117 10.05 -6.74 -12.50
N VAL A 118 11.27 -7.22 -12.28
CA VAL A 118 11.61 -8.00 -11.07
C VAL A 118 11.52 -7.14 -9.81
N GLY A 119 11.94 -5.87 -9.87
CA GLY A 119 11.71 -4.93 -8.77
C GLY A 119 10.22 -4.77 -8.43
N ALA A 120 9.37 -4.69 -9.46
CA ALA A 120 7.92 -4.62 -9.28
C ALA A 120 7.32 -5.94 -8.74
N VAL A 121 7.87 -7.10 -9.12
CA VAL A 121 7.54 -8.41 -8.53
C VAL A 121 7.82 -8.42 -7.03
N VAL A 122 9.03 -8.01 -6.63
CA VAL A 122 9.43 -7.94 -5.22
C VAL A 122 8.48 -7.03 -4.43
N GLY A 123 8.20 -5.83 -4.96
CA GLY A 123 7.24 -4.91 -4.34
C GLY A 123 5.84 -5.51 -4.19
N CYS A 124 5.33 -6.18 -5.22
CA CYS A 124 4.02 -6.82 -5.20
C CYS A 124 3.93 -7.92 -4.14
N LEU A 125 4.94 -8.78 -4.05
CA LEU A 125 4.99 -9.86 -3.05
C LEU A 125 5.07 -9.30 -1.63
N ARG A 126 5.90 -8.27 -1.41
CA ARG A 126 6.00 -7.59 -0.10
C ARG A 126 4.68 -6.96 0.33
N TYR A 127 4.02 -6.27 -0.60
CA TYR A 127 2.73 -5.65 -0.35
C TYR A 127 1.67 -6.65 0.08
N TYR A 128 1.54 -7.76 -0.63
CA TYR A 128 0.56 -8.79 -0.27
C TYR A 128 0.99 -9.62 0.95
N GLY A 129 2.29 -9.79 1.19
CA GLY A 129 2.80 -10.30 2.46
C GLY A 129 2.30 -9.47 3.65
N GLY A 130 2.28 -8.15 3.50
CA GLY A 130 1.72 -7.22 4.48
C GLY A 130 0.19 -7.25 4.61
N TRP A 131 -0.56 -7.76 3.62
CA TRP A 131 -2.02 -7.85 3.68
C TRP A 131 -2.54 -9.11 4.36
N ALA A 132 -1.74 -10.17 4.45
CA ALA A 132 -2.23 -11.49 4.85
C ALA A 132 -3.02 -11.46 6.17
N ASP A 133 -2.60 -10.65 7.15
CA ASP A 133 -3.21 -10.48 8.47
C ASP A 133 -4.12 -9.25 8.62
N LYS A 134 -4.43 -8.55 7.52
CA LYS A 134 -5.28 -7.34 7.46
C LYS A 134 -6.55 -7.54 6.62
N ILE A 135 -6.86 -8.79 6.29
CA ILE A 135 -8.08 -9.14 5.55
C ILE A 135 -9.22 -9.31 6.55
N GLU A 136 -9.94 -8.21 6.76
CA GLU A 136 -10.94 -8.09 7.81
C GLU A 136 -12.37 -8.42 7.34
N GLY A 137 -13.22 -8.77 8.31
CA GLY A 137 -14.67 -8.79 8.16
C GLY A 137 -15.31 -7.52 8.71
N LYS A 138 -16.64 -7.48 8.77
CA LYS A 138 -17.40 -6.36 9.36
C LYS A 138 -18.29 -6.88 10.49
N THR A 139 -18.40 -6.15 11.58
CA THR A 139 -19.55 -6.27 12.49
C THR A 139 -20.68 -5.40 11.96
N ILE A 140 -21.92 -5.87 12.04
CA ILE A 140 -23.08 -5.19 11.47
C ILE A 140 -24.14 -5.02 12.56
N ASP A 141 -24.47 -3.77 12.90
CA ASP A 141 -25.52 -3.46 13.86
C ASP A 141 -26.89 -3.52 13.18
N ILE A 142 -27.71 -4.50 13.57
CA ILE A 142 -29.03 -4.76 12.97
C ILE A 142 -30.10 -4.85 14.07
N ALA A 143 -29.86 -5.66 15.10
CA ALA A 143 -30.80 -5.89 16.18
C ALA A 143 -30.05 -6.12 17.51
N PRO A 144 -30.51 -5.55 18.64
CA PRO A 144 -29.78 -5.59 19.91
C PRO A 144 -29.61 -7.00 20.50
N GLU A 145 -30.49 -7.93 20.16
CA GLU A 145 -30.47 -9.31 20.64
C GLU A 145 -29.72 -10.28 19.73
N MET A 146 -29.04 -9.76 18.71
CA MET A 146 -28.29 -10.53 17.72
C MET A 146 -26.89 -9.94 17.51
N PHE A 147 -25.88 -10.79 17.48
CA PHE A 147 -24.54 -10.41 17.03
C PHE A 147 -24.35 -10.85 15.58
N HIS A 148 -24.13 -9.88 14.68
CA HIS A 148 -23.86 -10.15 13.27
C HIS A 148 -22.44 -9.75 12.90
N TYR A 149 -21.77 -10.64 12.18
CA TYR A 149 -20.47 -10.33 11.58
C TYR A 149 -20.28 -11.05 10.26
N THR A 150 -19.37 -10.54 9.42
CA THR A 150 -18.93 -11.20 8.20
C THR A 150 -17.53 -11.80 8.38
N ARG A 151 -17.25 -12.87 7.65
CA ARG A 151 -15.91 -13.41 7.47
C ARG A 151 -15.55 -13.40 6.00
N SER A 152 -14.36 -12.89 5.68
CA SER A 152 -13.74 -12.96 4.36
C SER A 152 -12.91 -14.24 4.29
N GLU A 153 -13.50 -15.34 3.81
CA GLU A 153 -12.84 -16.64 3.75
C GLU A 153 -12.14 -16.84 2.39
N PRO A 154 -10.98 -17.53 2.29
CA PRO A 154 -10.42 -17.89 1.00
C PRO A 154 -11.42 -18.72 0.18
N ILE A 155 -11.41 -18.53 -1.14
CA ILE A 155 -12.30 -19.24 -2.05
C ILE A 155 -11.93 -20.73 -2.17
N GLY A 156 -10.64 -21.05 -2.25
CA GLY A 156 -10.13 -22.42 -2.37
C GLY A 156 -9.02 -22.56 -3.39
N VAL A 157 -9.17 -23.50 -4.33
CA VAL A 157 -8.22 -23.74 -5.42
C VAL A 157 -8.43 -22.69 -6.52
N CYS A 158 -7.41 -21.88 -6.75
CA CYS A 158 -7.39 -20.84 -7.77
C CYS A 158 -6.59 -21.28 -8.99
N GLY A 159 -7.28 -21.48 -10.11
CA GLY A 159 -6.62 -21.59 -11.42
C GLY A 159 -6.20 -20.22 -11.91
N GLN A 160 -4.97 -20.08 -12.40
CA GLN A 160 -4.43 -18.81 -12.85
C GLN A 160 -3.68 -19.00 -14.17
N ILE A 161 -4.02 -18.20 -15.18
CA ILE A 161 -3.44 -18.27 -16.52
C ILE A 161 -2.88 -16.88 -16.85
N ILE A 162 -1.59 -16.81 -17.17
CA ILE A 162 -0.88 -15.56 -17.45
C ILE A 162 -0.37 -15.48 -18.90
N PRO A 163 -0.22 -14.26 -19.45
CA PRO A 163 0.32 -14.03 -20.78
C PRO A 163 1.84 -14.00 -20.74
N TRP A 164 2.43 -13.78 -21.91
CA TRP A 164 3.87 -13.82 -22.14
C TRP A 164 4.57 -12.45 -22.04
N ASN A 165 3.85 -11.33 -21.94
CA ASN A 165 4.44 -10.01 -22.13
C ASN A 165 5.14 -9.43 -20.87
N PHE A 166 4.67 -9.82 -19.69
CA PHE A 166 5.35 -9.59 -18.40
C PHE A 166 5.28 -10.87 -17.54
N PRO A 167 5.94 -11.96 -17.92
CA PRO A 167 5.71 -13.29 -17.34
C PRO A 167 5.83 -13.31 -15.81
N LEU A 168 6.96 -12.87 -15.25
CA LEU A 168 7.14 -12.83 -13.79
C LEU A 168 6.20 -11.84 -13.09
N LEU A 169 6.02 -10.65 -13.65
CA LEU A 169 5.17 -9.63 -13.03
C LEU A 169 3.71 -10.09 -12.99
N MET A 170 3.20 -10.68 -14.07
CA MET A 170 1.86 -11.26 -14.10
C MET A 170 1.72 -12.44 -13.16
N LEU A 171 2.76 -13.27 -13.00
CA LEU A 171 2.78 -14.31 -11.97
C LEU A 171 2.62 -13.70 -10.57
N ALA A 172 3.38 -12.66 -10.24
CA ALA A 172 3.31 -11.99 -8.93
C ALA A 172 1.94 -11.36 -8.66
N TRP A 173 1.35 -10.68 -9.65
CA TRP A 173 0.01 -10.08 -9.57
C TRP A 173 -1.08 -11.11 -9.24
N LYS A 174 -0.88 -12.35 -9.70
CA LYS A 174 -1.81 -13.46 -9.49
C LYS A 174 -1.58 -14.13 -8.13
N ILE A 175 -0.36 -14.52 -7.82
CA ILE A 175 -0.08 -15.31 -6.61
C ILE A 175 -0.10 -14.47 -5.34
N GLY A 176 0.33 -13.21 -5.39
CA GLY A 176 0.39 -12.32 -4.22
C GLY A 176 -0.95 -12.25 -3.47
N PRO A 177 -2.03 -11.75 -4.10
CA PRO A 177 -3.32 -11.64 -3.42
C PRO A 177 -3.95 -13.02 -3.13
N ALA A 178 -3.74 -14.02 -3.99
CA ALA A 178 -4.30 -15.36 -3.80
C ALA A 178 -3.72 -16.07 -2.57
N LEU A 179 -2.39 -16.02 -2.40
CA LEU A 179 -1.71 -16.67 -1.27
C LEU A 179 -1.90 -15.89 0.04
N ALA A 180 -1.93 -14.54 -0.02
CA ALA A 180 -2.20 -13.71 1.16
C ALA A 180 -3.57 -14.04 1.79
N THR A 181 -4.58 -14.22 0.94
CA THR A 181 -5.95 -14.61 1.34
C THR A 181 -6.07 -16.06 1.81
N GLY A 182 -5.04 -16.90 1.58
CA GLY A 182 -5.01 -18.30 2.03
C GLY A 182 -5.54 -19.31 1.02
N ASN A 183 -5.64 -18.93 -0.26
CA ASN A 183 -5.96 -19.87 -1.34
C ASN A 183 -4.75 -20.75 -1.68
N THR A 184 -4.99 -21.80 -2.47
CA THR A 184 -3.95 -22.56 -3.17
C THR A 184 -4.01 -22.28 -4.66
N VAL A 185 -2.90 -22.44 -5.38
CA VAL A 185 -2.75 -21.98 -6.76
C VAL A 185 -2.36 -23.13 -7.69
N VAL A 186 -3.01 -23.18 -8.85
CA VAL A 186 -2.54 -23.88 -10.05
C VAL A 186 -2.28 -22.83 -11.14
N MET A 187 -1.00 -22.57 -11.40
CA MET A 187 -0.52 -21.55 -12.32
C MET A 187 -0.16 -22.16 -13.68
N LYS A 188 -0.65 -21.56 -14.77
CA LYS A 188 -0.24 -21.87 -16.14
C LYS A 188 0.47 -20.68 -16.77
N THR A 189 1.73 -20.90 -17.16
CA THR A 189 2.57 -19.93 -17.89
C THR A 189 2.23 -19.93 -19.37
N ALA A 190 2.46 -18.81 -20.05
CA ALA A 190 2.40 -18.76 -21.51
C ALA A 190 3.48 -19.67 -22.13
N GLU A 191 3.12 -20.36 -23.20
CA GLU A 191 4.03 -21.28 -23.92
C GLU A 191 5.23 -20.57 -24.55
N GLN A 192 5.14 -19.26 -24.81
CA GLN A 192 6.24 -18.48 -25.35
C GLN A 192 7.32 -18.17 -24.31
N THR A 193 6.94 -18.06 -23.02
CA THR A 193 7.83 -17.52 -21.98
C THR A 193 7.71 -18.26 -20.63
N PRO A 194 8.00 -19.57 -20.57
CA PRO A 194 7.87 -20.34 -19.33
C PRO A 194 9.09 -20.24 -18.41
N LEU A 195 10.26 -19.82 -18.89
CA LEU A 195 11.55 -20.09 -18.25
C LEU A 195 11.74 -19.34 -16.93
N SER A 196 11.36 -18.07 -16.89
CA SER A 196 11.52 -17.21 -15.71
C SER A 196 10.65 -17.69 -14.54
N ALA A 197 9.40 -18.07 -14.81
CA ALA A 197 8.49 -18.65 -13.82
C ALA A 197 8.99 -19.99 -13.27
N LEU A 198 9.64 -20.81 -14.10
CA LEU A 198 10.27 -22.06 -13.69
C LEU A 198 11.45 -21.79 -12.73
N VAL A 199 12.32 -20.81 -13.02
CA VAL A 199 13.38 -20.39 -12.10
C VAL A 199 12.79 -19.85 -10.80
N PHE A 200 11.80 -18.94 -10.89
CA PHE A 200 11.14 -18.36 -9.72
C PHE A 200 10.51 -19.43 -8.79
N THR A 201 10.04 -20.54 -9.34
CA THR A 201 9.44 -21.64 -8.57
C THR A 201 10.44 -22.32 -7.63
N GLN A 202 11.74 -22.33 -7.96
CA GLN A 202 12.77 -22.79 -7.03
C GLN A 202 12.80 -21.93 -5.76
N PHE A 203 12.50 -20.63 -5.88
CA PHE A 203 12.42 -19.73 -4.73
C PHE A 203 11.13 -19.92 -3.93
N VAL A 204 10.04 -20.36 -4.56
CA VAL A 204 8.82 -20.80 -3.83
C VAL A 204 9.13 -22.02 -2.96
N GLU A 205 9.87 -23.00 -3.51
CA GLU A 205 10.34 -24.17 -2.76
C GLU A 205 11.27 -23.76 -1.60
N GLN A 206 12.27 -22.92 -1.85
CA GLN A 206 13.21 -22.42 -0.83
C GLN A 206 12.55 -21.54 0.24
N ALA A 207 11.50 -20.78 -0.13
CA ALA A 207 10.71 -20.00 0.82
C ALA A 207 10.03 -20.92 1.84
N GLY A 208 9.71 -22.16 1.46
CA GLY A 208 9.14 -23.17 2.34
C GLY A 208 7.61 -23.22 2.28
N PHE A 209 7.02 -22.88 1.14
CA PHE A 209 5.59 -23.08 0.94
C PHE A 209 5.24 -24.57 1.06
N PRO A 210 4.15 -24.93 1.76
CA PRO A 210 3.74 -26.33 1.87
C PRO A 210 3.44 -26.96 0.51
N ALA A 211 3.70 -28.26 0.39
CA ALA A 211 3.46 -29.02 -0.83
C ALA A 211 2.03 -28.85 -1.34
N GLY A 212 1.88 -28.45 -2.60
CA GLY A 212 0.58 -28.24 -3.26
C GLY A 212 -0.02 -26.85 -3.07
N VAL A 213 0.50 -25.99 -2.18
CA VAL A 213 0.00 -24.61 -2.05
C VAL A 213 0.21 -23.82 -3.34
N PHE A 214 1.34 -24.05 -4.01
CA PHE A 214 1.64 -23.54 -5.34
C PHE A 214 2.00 -24.70 -6.26
N ASN A 215 1.42 -24.70 -7.46
CA ASN A 215 1.70 -25.65 -8.54
C ASN A 215 1.88 -24.86 -9.83
N LEU A 216 2.89 -25.20 -10.63
CA LEU A 216 3.21 -24.57 -11.91
C LEU A 216 3.16 -25.60 -13.03
N VAL A 217 2.31 -25.34 -14.03
CA VAL A 217 2.13 -26.21 -15.20
C VAL A 217 2.36 -25.40 -16.47
N SER A 218 3.52 -25.61 -17.10
CA SER A 218 3.81 -25.05 -18.43
C SER A 218 3.13 -25.90 -19.50
N GLY A 219 2.38 -25.27 -20.41
CA GLY A 219 1.67 -26.00 -21.48
C GLY A 219 0.91 -25.07 -22.42
N TYR A 220 0.27 -25.60 -23.45
CA TYR A 220 -0.48 -24.79 -24.42
C TYR A 220 -1.83 -24.32 -23.87
N GLY A 221 -2.32 -23.18 -24.39
CA GLY A 221 -3.65 -22.69 -24.05
C GLY A 221 -4.78 -23.68 -24.38
N LYS A 222 -4.69 -24.37 -25.53
CA LYS A 222 -5.72 -25.32 -26.00
C LYS A 222 -5.79 -26.64 -25.20
N THR A 223 -4.75 -27.00 -24.47
CA THR A 223 -4.66 -28.23 -23.66
C THR A 223 -4.74 -27.87 -22.18
N ALA A 224 -3.62 -27.48 -21.57
CA ALA A 224 -3.54 -27.14 -20.15
C ALA A 224 -4.47 -25.98 -19.75
N GLY A 225 -4.52 -24.91 -20.55
CA GLY A 225 -5.36 -23.74 -20.25
C GLY A 225 -6.85 -24.05 -20.30
N ALA A 226 -7.31 -24.79 -21.31
CA ALA A 226 -8.69 -25.21 -21.47
C ALA A 226 -9.13 -26.18 -20.36
N ALA A 227 -8.30 -27.16 -20.03
CA ALA A 227 -8.52 -28.08 -18.91
C ALA A 227 -8.66 -27.30 -17.59
N LEU A 228 -7.72 -26.42 -17.27
CA LEU A 228 -7.76 -25.64 -16.02
C LEU A 228 -9.01 -24.76 -15.89
N SER A 229 -9.47 -24.18 -17.00
CA SER A 229 -10.63 -23.28 -17.01
C SER A 229 -11.96 -24.03 -16.83
N SER A 230 -12.03 -25.27 -17.33
CA SER A 230 -13.22 -26.11 -17.28
C SER A 230 -13.25 -27.09 -16.10
N HIS A 231 -12.12 -27.25 -15.40
CA HIS A 231 -11.98 -28.20 -14.28
C HIS A 231 -13.04 -27.95 -13.19
N MET A 232 -13.67 -29.03 -12.71
CA MET A 232 -14.79 -28.96 -11.76
C MET A 232 -14.37 -28.63 -10.32
N ASP A 233 -13.15 -29.02 -9.92
CA ASP A 233 -12.63 -28.76 -8.56
C ASP A 233 -11.79 -27.48 -8.44
N VAL A 234 -11.80 -26.62 -9.47
CA VAL A 234 -11.22 -25.27 -9.40
C VAL A 234 -12.32 -24.29 -9.00
N ASP A 235 -12.14 -23.60 -7.88
CA ASP A 235 -13.18 -22.74 -7.29
C ASP A 235 -13.22 -21.34 -7.91
N LYS A 236 -12.07 -20.89 -8.45
CA LYS A 236 -11.90 -19.56 -9.05
C LYS A 236 -10.86 -19.59 -10.17
N ILE A 237 -11.13 -18.86 -11.26
CA ILE A 237 -10.21 -18.70 -12.39
C ILE A 237 -9.84 -17.21 -12.54
N ALA A 238 -8.54 -16.91 -12.69
CA ALA A 238 -8.05 -15.60 -13.09
C ALA A 238 -7.27 -15.73 -14.39
N PHE A 239 -7.60 -14.90 -15.37
CA PHE A 239 -6.97 -14.92 -16.69
C PHE A 239 -6.54 -13.52 -17.10
N THR A 240 -5.31 -13.42 -17.60
CA THR A 240 -4.86 -12.24 -18.34
C THR A 240 -4.45 -12.64 -19.75
N GLY A 241 -4.92 -11.91 -20.76
CA GLY A 241 -4.60 -12.19 -22.16
C GLY A 241 -5.61 -11.60 -23.13
N SER A 242 -5.78 -12.22 -24.29
CA SER A 242 -6.65 -11.66 -25.34
C SER A 242 -8.13 -11.69 -24.97
N THR A 243 -8.88 -10.68 -25.42
CA THR A 243 -10.34 -10.60 -25.20
C THR A 243 -11.10 -11.81 -25.74
N VAL A 244 -10.66 -12.36 -26.88
CA VAL A 244 -11.28 -13.56 -27.47
C VAL A 244 -11.17 -14.77 -26.53
N ILE A 245 -10.00 -14.99 -25.94
CA ILE A 245 -9.81 -16.08 -24.97
C ILE A 245 -10.52 -15.76 -23.66
N GLY A 246 -10.53 -14.51 -23.18
CA GLY A 246 -11.29 -14.10 -22.00
C GLY A 246 -12.79 -14.48 -22.08
N ARG A 247 -13.41 -14.32 -23.26
CA ARG A 247 -14.79 -14.80 -23.50
C ARG A 247 -14.91 -16.31 -23.41
N GLN A 248 -13.92 -17.06 -23.89
CA GLN A 248 -13.90 -18.52 -23.78
C GLN A 248 -13.76 -18.97 -22.31
N ILE A 249 -12.92 -18.30 -21.52
CA ILE A 249 -12.79 -18.55 -20.08
C ILE A 249 -14.13 -18.38 -19.36
N MET A 250 -14.85 -17.28 -19.64
CA MET A 250 -16.19 -17.07 -19.06
C MET A 250 -17.17 -18.18 -19.47
N LYS A 251 -17.17 -18.58 -20.74
CA LYS A 251 -18.02 -19.68 -21.22
C LYS A 251 -17.68 -21.00 -20.54
N ALA A 252 -16.39 -21.30 -20.36
CA ALA A 252 -15.93 -22.50 -19.67
C ALA A 252 -16.35 -22.50 -18.20
N ALA A 253 -16.18 -21.37 -17.49
CA ALA A 253 -16.64 -21.22 -16.11
C ALA A 253 -18.17 -21.40 -15.99
N ALA A 254 -18.94 -20.77 -16.89
CA ALA A 254 -20.39 -20.90 -16.93
C ALA A 254 -20.87 -22.33 -17.23
N SER A 255 -20.17 -23.05 -18.11
CA SER A 255 -20.54 -24.40 -18.55
C SER A 255 -20.08 -25.51 -17.60
N SER A 256 -19.16 -25.20 -16.68
CA SER A 256 -18.63 -26.17 -15.71
C SER A 256 -19.31 -26.02 -14.35
N ASN A 257 -18.70 -25.26 -13.43
CA ASN A 257 -19.08 -25.20 -12.02
C ASN A 257 -19.44 -23.79 -11.53
N LEU A 258 -19.65 -22.83 -12.43
CA LEU A 258 -19.93 -21.42 -12.10
C LEU A 258 -18.83 -20.76 -11.23
N LYS A 259 -17.59 -21.23 -11.34
CA LYS A 259 -16.43 -20.64 -10.65
C LYS A 259 -16.32 -19.14 -10.89
N LYS A 260 -15.87 -18.40 -9.88
CA LYS A 260 -15.65 -16.95 -9.97
C LYS A 260 -14.58 -16.65 -11.01
N VAL A 261 -14.81 -15.65 -11.85
CA VAL A 261 -13.92 -15.25 -12.95
C VAL A 261 -13.37 -13.85 -12.71
N THR A 262 -12.07 -13.66 -12.88
CA THR A 262 -11.42 -12.35 -13.00
C THR A 262 -10.69 -12.29 -14.34
N LEU A 263 -10.87 -11.21 -15.10
CA LEU A 263 -10.28 -11.03 -16.43
C LEU A 263 -9.55 -9.70 -16.52
N GLU A 264 -8.31 -9.75 -16.99
CA GLU A 264 -7.55 -8.58 -17.45
C GLU A 264 -7.24 -8.77 -18.93
N LEU A 265 -7.79 -7.92 -19.80
CA LEU A 265 -7.81 -8.15 -21.25
C LEU A 265 -7.13 -7.01 -22.01
N GLY A 266 -7.28 -7.01 -23.33
CA GLY A 266 -6.66 -6.03 -24.21
C GLY A 266 -7.20 -4.61 -24.03
N GLY A 267 -6.48 -3.66 -24.63
CA GLY A 267 -6.82 -2.24 -24.58
C GLY A 267 -6.57 -1.50 -25.89
N LYS A 268 -7.19 -0.33 -25.99
CA LYS A 268 -6.92 0.68 -27.02
C LYS A 268 -6.92 2.07 -26.37
N SER A 269 -6.05 2.20 -25.37
CA SER A 269 -6.05 3.32 -24.42
C SER A 269 -5.78 4.66 -25.13
N PRO A 270 -6.60 5.69 -24.86
CA PRO A 270 -6.38 7.04 -25.36
C PRO A 270 -5.29 7.75 -24.55
N ASN A 271 -4.36 8.41 -25.24
CA ASN A 271 -3.36 9.30 -24.67
C ASN A 271 -3.58 10.72 -25.23
N ILE A 272 -4.11 11.61 -24.40
CA ILE A 272 -4.69 12.89 -24.81
C ILE A 272 -3.74 14.04 -24.45
N VAL A 273 -3.41 14.88 -25.42
CA VAL A 273 -2.51 16.03 -25.27
C VAL A 273 -3.24 17.32 -25.62
N PHE A 274 -3.52 18.13 -24.59
CA PHE A 274 -4.12 19.47 -24.74
C PHE A 274 -3.08 20.52 -25.17
N GLU A 275 -3.55 21.62 -25.74
CA GLU A 275 -2.69 22.70 -26.26
C GLU A 275 -1.86 23.39 -25.17
N ASP A 276 -2.33 23.36 -23.93
CA ASP A 276 -1.66 23.93 -22.76
C ASP A 276 -0.67 22.95 -22.09
N ALA A 277 -0.55 21.73 -22.61
CA ALA A 277 0.37 20.72 -22.10
C ALA A 277 1.82 21.20 -22.21
N ASP A 278 2.66 20.70 -21.31
CA ASP A 278 4.10 20.76 -21.55
C ASP A 278 4.45 19.79 -22.67
N ILE A 279 4.71 20.32 -23.87
CA ILE A 279 4.83 19.50 -25.07
C ILE A 279 6.03 18.55 -25.00
N GLU A 280 7.14 18.96 -24.39
CA GLU A 280 8.36 18.15 -24.31
C GLU A 280 8.16 16.98 -23.34
N GLU A 281 7.61 17.26 -22.16
CA GLU A 281 7.24 16.21 -21.19
C GLU A 281 6.16 15.28 -21.75
N ALA A 282 5.12 15.84 -22.38
CA ALA A 282 4.06 15.04 -22.99
C ALA A 282 4.62 14.09 -24.05
N ILE A 283 5.57 14.53 -24.88
CA ILE A 283 6.23 13.68 -25.89
C ILE A 283 7.00 12.54 -25.23
N ASN A 284 7.72 12.79 -24.14
CA ASN A 284 8.45 11.73 -23.42
C ASN A 284 7.49 10.68 -22.84
N TRP A 285 6.39 11.12 -22.21
CA TRP A 285 5.38 10.22 -21.66
C TRP A 285 4.58 9.49 -22.74
N VAL A 286 4.28 10.14 -23.87
CA VAL A 286 3.64 9.51 -25.02
C VAL A 286 4.57 8.44 -25.60
N ASN A 287 5.85 8.75 -25.81
CA ASN A 287 6.84 7.79 -26.28
C ASN A 287 6.95 6.57 -25.35
N PHE A 288 7.10 6.81 -24.04
CA PHE A 288 7.11 5.73 -23.05
C PHE A 288 5.79 4.95 -23.04
N GLY A 289 4.66 5.64 -23.18
CA GLY A 289 3.32 5.06 -23.16
C GLY A 289 3.04 4.07 -24.29
N ILE A 290 3.59 4.29 -25.49
CA ILE A 290 3.46 3.34 -26.61
C ILE A 290 4.61 2.34 -26.70
N TYR A 291 5.87 2.76 -26.54
CA TYR A 291 7.01 1.93 -26.90
C TYR A 291 7.60 1.12 -25.74
N TYR A 292 7.22 1.41 -24.49
CA TYR A 292 7.61 0.58 -23.35
C TYR A 292 7.19 -0.88 -23.56
N ASN A 293 8.10 -1.81 -23.25
CA ASN A 293 7.94 -3.24 -23.51
C ASN A 293 7.56 -3.55 -24.98
N HIS A 294 8.15 -2.81 -25.93
CA HIS A 294 7.95 -2.98 -27.38
C HIS A 294 6.49 -2.78 -27.82
N GLY A 295 5.69 -2.06 -27.04
CA GLY A 295 4.24 -1.93 -27.26
C GLY A 295 3.44 -3.21 -26.98
N GLN A 296 4.07 -4.26 -26.44
CA GLN A 296 3.42 -5.47 -25.95
C GLN A 296 2.90 -5.22 -24.51
N CYS A 297 2.05 -4.21 -24.36
CA CYS A 297 1.47 -3.80 -23.09
C CYS A 297 -0.01 -3.49 -23.29
N CYS A 298 -0.88 -4.11 -22.50
CA CYS A 298 -2.33 -4.01 -22.64
C CYS A 298 -2.83 -2.57 -22.44
N CYS A 299 -2.18 -1.80 -21.56
CA CYS A 299 -2.51 -0.40 -21.31
C CYS A 299 -1.78 0.61 -22.22
N ALA A 300 -1.03 0.15 -23.23
CA ALA A 300 -0.27 1.03 -24.12
C ALA A 300 -1.13 2.15 -24.74
N GLY A 301 -0.58 3.37 -24.75
CA GLY A 301 -1.21 4.59 -25.26
C GLY A 301 -1.26 4.62 -26.79
N THR A 302 -2.00 3.70 -27.37
CA THR A 302 -1.98 3.40 -28.82
C THR A 302 -2.80 4.37 -29.66
N ARG A 303 -3.74 5.11 -29.05
CA ARG A 303 -4.48 6.21 -29.69
C ARG A 303 -4.04 7.53 -29.10
N ILE A 304 -3.24 8.28 -29.84
CA ILE A 304 -2.73 9.57 -29.40
C ILE A 304 -3.65 10.65 -29.97
N PHE A 305 -4.31 11.39 -29.09
CA PHE A 305 -5.17 12.51 -29.48
C PHE A 305 -4.47 13.82 -29.13
N VAL A 306 -4.26 14.69 -30.10
CA VAL A 306 -3.56 15.96 -29.91
C VAL A 306 -4.43 17.12 -30.35
N GLN A 307 -4.51 18.17 -29.53
CA GLN A 307 -5.36 19.31 -29.84
C GLN A 307 -4.85 20.04 -31.10
N GLU A 308 -5.77 20.45 -31.96
CA GLU A 308 -5.48 20.87 -33.34
C GLU A 308 -4.43 21.99 -33.44
N SER A 309 -4.42 22.92 -32.48
CA SER A 309 -3.52 24.09 -32.45
C SER A 309 -2.04 23.72 -32.26
N ILE A 310 -1.73 22.56 -31.69
CA ILE A 310 -0.36 22.09 -31.44
C ILE A 310 0.03 20.84 -32.24
N TYR A 311 -0.88 20.27 -33.03
CA TYR A 311 -0.70 18.96 -33.68
C TYR A 311 0.55 18.88 -34.55
N ASP A 312 0.78 19.83 -35.46
CA ASP A 312 1.90 19.74 -36.40
C ASP A 312 3.25 19.86 -35.67
N LYS A 313 3.31 20.74 -34.66
CA LYS A 313 4.48 20.88 -33.78
C LYS A 313 4.73 19.60 -32.98
N PHE A 314 3.68 19.02 -32.40
CA PHE A 314 3.76 17.78 -31.64
C PHE A 314 4.23 16.62 -32.52
N LEU A 315 3.64 16.45 -33.70
CA LEU A 315 3.96 15.36 -34.61
C LEU A 315 5.42 15.41 -35.04
N ALA A 316 5.92 16.58 -35.45
CA ALA A 316 7.31 16.76 -35.84
C ALA A 316 8.29 16.40 -34.70
N ALA A 317 8.00 16.84 -33.48
CA ALA A 317 8.86 16.58 -32.32
C ALA A 317 8.75 15.11 -31.83
N PHE A 318 7.56 14.52 -31.87
CA PHE A 318 7.34 13.12 -31.49
C PHE A 318 8.02 12.15 -32.45
N LYS A 319 8.01 12.42 -33.76
CA LYS A 319 8.78 11.64 -34.76
C LYS A 319 10.25 11.57 -34.39
N LYS A 320 10.88 12.73 -34.15
CA LYS A 320 12.28 12.82 -33.76
C LYS A 320 12.56 12.01 -32.48
N ARG A 321 11.74 12.18 -31.44
CA ARG A 321 11.89 11.45 -30.18
C ARG A 321 11.73 9.95 -30.35
N ALA A 322 10.80 9.49 -31.19
CA ALA A 322 10.56 8.07 -31.41
C ALA A 322 11.70 7.38 -32.20
N GLU A 323 12.37 8.10 -33.10
CA GLU A 323 13.55 7.64 -33.83
C GLU A 323 14.78 7.43 -32.91
N GLU A 324 14.82 8.11 -31.77
CA GLU A 324 15.89 7.96 -30.76
C GLU A 324 15.76 6.66 -29.94
N ASN A 325 14.63 5.93 -30.04
CA ASN A 325 14.48 4.66 -29.34
C ASN A 325 15.43 3.61 -29.91
N LYS A 326 16.41 3.20 -29.10
CA LYS A 326 17.36 2.14 -29.46
C LYS A 326 16.67 0.78 -29.48
N VAL A 327 16.55 0.20 -30.68
CA VAL A 327 16.00 -1.13 -30.91
C VAL A 327 17.15 -2.11 -31.19
N GLY A 328 17.23 -3.22 -30.46
CA GLY A 328 18.35 -4.15 -30.66
C GLY A 328 18.43 -5.27 -29.63
N ASP A 329 19.64 -5.78 -29.43
CA ASP A 329 19.94 -6.87 -28.50
C ASP A 329 19.38 -6.56 -27.10
N PRO A 330 18.49 -7.40 -26.54
CA PRO A 330 17.94 -7.21 -25.20
C PRO A 330 18.98 -7.12 -24.08
N PHE A 331 20.16 -7.72 -24.27
CA PHE A 331 21.24 -7.70 -23.26
C PHE A 331 22.15 -6.48 -23.34
N ASN A 332 22.02 -5.64 -24.37
CA ASN A 332 22.70 -4.36 -24.40
C ASN A 332 21.99 -3.37 -23.47
N GLU A 333 22.71 -2.82 -22.48
CA GLU A 333 22.19 -1.87 -21.48
C GLU A 333 21.63 -0.57 -22.09
N GLU A 334 22.02 -0.24 -23.32
CA GLU A 334 21.46 0.92 -24.03
C GLU A 334 20.17 0.60 -24.81
N THR A 335 19.81 -0.68 -24.98
CA THR A 335 18.61 -1.08 -25.71
C THR A 335 17.37 -0.68 -24.91
N PHE A 336 16.51 0.11 -25.54
CA PHE A 336 15.18 0.42 -24.99
C PHE A 336 14.14 -0.62 -25.42
N GLN A 337 14.25 -1.11 -26.66
CA GLN A 337 13.27 -1.99 -27.29
C GLN A 337 13.94 -3.25 -27.87
N GLY A 338 13.65 -4.42 -27.33
CA GLY A 338 13.95 -5.71 -27.95
C GLY A 338 12.94 -6.15 -29.04
N PRO A 339 12.95 -7.44 -29.44
CA PRO A 339 12.06 -7.98 -30.46
C PRO A 339 10.64 -8.22 -29.93
N GLN A 340 9.71 -8.51 -30.86
CA GLN A 340 8.40 -9.06 -30.50
C GLN A 340 8.58 -10.52 -30.05
N VAL A 341 7.67 -11.04 -29.24
CA VAL A 341 7.88 -12.34 -28.55
C VAL A 341 7.98 -13.56 -29.49
N SER A 342 7.40 -13.48 -30.70
CA SER A 342 7.32 -14.63 -31.61
C SER A 342 7.05 -14.21 -33.06
N GLN A 343 7.33 -15.12 -34.01
CA GLN A 343 6.96 -14.97 -35.41
C GLN A 343 5.46 -14.68 -35.60
N LEU A 344 4.59 -15.40 -34.88
CA LEU A 344 3.14 -15.20 -34.95
C LEU A 344 2.74 -13.76 -34.56
N GLN A 345 3.35 -13.23 -33.50
CA GLN A 345 3.06 -11.87 -33.05
C GLN A 345 3.63 -10.84 -34.02
N TYR A 346 4.84 -11.07 -34.54
CA TYR A 346 5.45 -10.26 -35.58
C TYR A 346 4.55 -10.15 -36.82
N ASP A 347 4.09 -11.29 -37.36
CA ASP A 347 3.23 -11.33 -38.54
C ASP A 347 1.91 -10.63 -38.32
N ARG A 348 1.32 -10.78 -37.12
CA ARG A 348 0.10 -10.07 -36.72
C ARG A 348 0.30 -8.56 -36.77
N ILE A 349 1.38 -8.04 -36.16
CA ILE A 349 1.67 -6.60 -36.13
C ILE A 349 1.93 -6.07 -37.54
N MET A 350 2.73 -6.79 -38.34
CA MET A 350 2.98 -6.43 -39.74
C MET A 350 1.69 -6.41 -40.57
N GLY A 351 0.75 -7.33 -40.29
CA GLY A 351 -0.60 -7.32 -40.87
C GLY A 351 -1.40 -6.05 -40.53
N TYR A 352 -1.32 -5.56 -39.29
CA TYR A 352 -1.95 -4.28 -38.90
C TYR A 352 -1.29 -3.08 -39.57
N ILE A 353 0.04 -3.07 -39.66
CA ILE A 353 0.78 -2.01 -40.37
C ILE A 353 0.34 -1.97 -41.84
N LYS A 354 0.21 -3.14 -42.49
CA LYS A 354 -0.31 -3.22 -43.86
C LYS A 354 -1.73 -2.68 -43.95
N ALA A 355 -2.63 -3.09 -43.05
CA ALA A 355 -4.01 -2.60 -43.03
C ALA A 355 -4.09 -1.07 -42.88
N GLY A 356 -3.26 -0.48 -42.01
CA GLY A 356 -3.18 0.98 -41.87
C GLY A 356 -2.81 1.69 -43.17
N LYS A 357 -1.81 1.17 -43.90
CA LYS A 357 -1.41 1.68 -45.23
C LYS A 357 -2.54 1.53 -46.25
N ASP A 358 -3.18 0.37 -46.29
CA ASP A 358 -4.25 0.06 -47.25
C ASP A 358 -5.52 0.91 -47.02
N GLU A 359 -5.81 1.28 -45.77
CA GLU A 359 -6.96 2.13 -45.39
C GLU A 359 -6.72 3.64 -45.59
N GLY A 360 -5.49 4.01 -46.00
CA GLY A 360 -5.11 5.38 -46.37
C GLY A 360 -4.46 6.20 -45.25
N ALA A 361 -4.00 5.57 -44.16
CA ALA A 361 -3.21 6.25 -43.14
C ALA A 361 -1.78 6.51 -43.63
N THR A 362 -1.15 7.57 -43.14
CA THR A 362 0.23 7.93 -43.50
C THR A 362 1.20 7.33 -42.49
N VAL A 363 2.19 6.58 -42.95
CA VAL A 363 3.32 6.15 -42.10
C VAL A 363 4.33 7.28 -42.01
N GLU A 364 4.46 7.85 -40.82
CA GLU A 364 5.37 8.97 -40.57
C GLU A 364 6.81 8.52 -40.34
N ILE A 365 6.98 7.40 -39.63
CA ILE A 365 8.23 6.68 -39.38
C ILE A 365 7.94 5.18 -39.27
N GLY A 366 8.96 4.34 -39.46
CA GLY A 366 8.88 2.90 -39.25
C GLY A 366 8.00 2.17 -40.26
N GLY A 367 7.14 1.27 -39.80
CA GLY A 367 6.23 0.50 -40.64
C GLY A 367 6.88 -0.67 -41.37
N GLU A 368 7.99 -1.18 -40.84
CA GLU A 368 8.83 -2.24 -41.41
C GLU A 368 9.64 -3.01 -40.35
N ARG A 369 10.24 -4.13 -40.77
CA ARG A 369 11.20 -4.92 -39.97
C ARG A 369 12.47 -4.12 -39.71
N LEU A 370 13.13 -4.40 -38.59
CA LEU A 370 14.53 -4.02 -38.38
C LEU A 370 15.43 -5.26 -38.53
N GLY A 371 16.42 -5.20 -39.43
CA GLY A 371 17.31 -6.33 -39.68
C GLY A 371 16.64 -7.53 -40.37
N ASP A 372 17.39 -8.62 -40.52
CA ASP A 372 17.03 -9.87 -41.21
C ASP A 372 16.82 -11.07 -40.27
N LYS A 373 17.30 -10.99 -39.03
CA LYS A 373 17.11 -11.97 -37.96
C LYS A 373 16.42 -11.37 -36.73
N GLY A 374 15.66 -12.18 -36.00
CA GLY A 374 14.88 -11.80 -34.83
C GLY A 374 13.60 -11.04 -35.17
N TYR A 375 12.63 -11.06 -34.27
CA TYR A 375 11.29 -10.51 -34.52
C TYR A 375 11.20 -9.00 -34.30
N PHE A 376 12.15 -8.22 -34.81
CA PHE A 376 12.24 -6.77 -34.55
C PHE A 376 11.36 -5.95 -35.50
N ILE A 377 10.62 -5.01 -34.93
CA ILE A 377 9.77 -4.04 -35.67
C ILE A 377 10.21 -2.63 -35.29
N LYS A 378 10.36 -1.74 -36.27
CA LYS A 378 10.70 -0.34 -36.01
C LYS A 378 9.55 0.40 -35.30
N PRO A 379 9.84 1.30 -34.34
CA PRO A 379 8.87 2.25 -33.81
C PRO A 379 8.08 2.90 -34.96
N THR A 380 6.76 2.79 -34.93
CA THR A 380 5.89 3.16 -36.04
C THR A 380 4.82 4.16 -35.60
N ILE A 381 4.75 5.28 -36.30
CA ILE A 381 3.72 6.31 -36.10
C ILE A 381 2.86 6.40 -37.35
N PHE A 382 1.55 6.24 -37.19
CA PHE A 382 0.55 6.52 -38.23
C PHE A 382 -0.14 7.87 -37.96
N SER A 383 -0.15 8.75 -38.95
CA SER A 383 -0.93 10.00 -38.98
C SER A 383 -2.06 9.92 -40.00
N ASN A 384 -2.89 10.98 -40.07
CA ASN A 384 -4.06 11.03 -40.96
C ASN A 384 -5.02 9.84 -40.72
N VAL A 385 -5.15 9.44 -39.46
CA VAL A 385 -5.95 8.27 -39.07
C VAL A 385 -7.40 8.70 -38.87
N ARG A 386 -8.33 7.94 -39.44
CA ARG A 386 -9.77 8.10 -39.20
C ARG A 386 -10.23 7.18 -38.09
N ALA A 387 -11.33 7.55 -37.41
CA ALA A 387 -11.88 6.77 -36.30
C ALA A 387 -12.27 5.33 -36.70
N ASP A 388 -12.74 5.11 -37.94
CA ASP A 388 -13.17 3.80 -38.45
C ASP A 388 -12.02 2.84 -38.80
N MET A 389 -10.78 3.32 -38.86
CA MET A 389 -9.65 2.50 -39.28
C MET A 389 -9.35 1.37 -38.29
N LYS A 390 -8.94 0.23 -38.81
CA LYS A 390 -8.61 -0.96 -38.00
C LYS A 390 -7.50 -0.67 -36.99
N ILE A 391 -6.48 0.10 -37.39
CA ILE A 391 -5.37 0.51 -36.51
C ILE A 391 -5.80 1.48 -35.40
N MET A 392 -6.97 2.10 -35.52
CA MET A 392 -7.57 2.96 -34.50
C MET A 392 -8.49 2.16 -33.57
N GLN A 393 -9.17 1.12 -34.06
CA GLN A 393 -10.17 0.36 -33.30
C GLN A 393 -9.62 -0.88 -32.59
N GLU A 394 -8.67 -1.59 -33.20
CA GLU A 394 -8.20 -2.89 -32.71
C GLU A 394 -6.84 -2.82 -32.01
N GLU A 395 -6.65 -3.71 -31.04
CA GLU A 395 -5.37 -3.88 -30.33
C GLU A 395 -4.31 -4.54 -31.25
N ILE A 396 -3.26 -3.77 -31.53
CA ILE A 396 -2.11 -4.20 -32.36
C ILE A 396 -1.13 -5.03 -31.52
N PHE A 397 -0.83 -4.55 -30.30
CA PHE A 397 0.10 -5.18 -29.34
C PHE A 397 1.54 -5.25 -29.87
N GLY A 398 2.04 -4.13 -30.36
CA GLY A 398 3.38 -3.91 -30.89
C GLY A 398 3.72 -2.41 -30.92
N PRO A 399 4.90 -2.00 -31.41
CA PRO A 399 5.40 -0.63 -31.31
C PRO A 399 4.78 0.26 -32.40
N VAL A 400 3.44 0.37 -32.40
CA VAL A 400 2.64 1.06 -33.42
C VAL A 400 1.55 1.90 -32.76
N CYS A 401 1.58 3.21 -32.99
CA CYS A 401 0.51 4.12 -32.55
C CYS A 401 -0.17 4.82 -33.73
N ALA A 402 -1.40 5.25 -33.49
CA ALA A 402 -2.18 6.10 -34.37
C ALA A 402 -2.34 7.48 -33.70
N ILE A 403 -2.04 8.55 -34.44
CA ILE A 403 -2.24 9.93 -33.99
C ILE A 403 -3.43 10.58 -34.71
N SER A 404 -4.26 11.31 -33.97
CA SER A 404 -5.45 12.01 -34.48
C SER A 404 -5.62 13.37 -33.80
N LYS A 405 -6.30 14.28 -34.49
CA LYS A 405 -6.62 15.63 -33.98
C LYS A 405 -7.90 15.62 -33.15
N PHE A 406 -8.03 16.57 -32.24
CA PHE A 406 -9.30 16.98 -31.64
C PHE A 406 -9.33 18.51 -31.44
N LYS A 407 -10.51 19.09 -31.27
CA LYS A 407 -10.74 20.53 -31.12
C LYS A 407 -10.92 20.94 -29.67
N ASP A 408 -11.80 20.24 -28.95
CA ASP A 408 -12.21 20.60 -27.60
C ASP A 408 -12.37 19.37 -26.67
N GLU A 409 -12.60 19.65 -25.38
CA GLU A 409 -12.77 18.62 -24.34
C GLU A 409 -13.91 17.65 -24.64
N ALA A 410 -15.02 18.13 -25.22
CA ALA A 410 -16.18 17.28 -25.48
C ALA A 410 -15.90 16.28 -26.62
N GLU A 411 -15.32 16.77 -27.72
CA GLU A 411 -14.95 15.94 -28.85
C GLU A 411 -13.95 14.85 -28.46
N VAL A 412 -12.90 15.19 -27.69
CA VAL A 412 -11.89 14.18 -27.33
C VAL A 412 -12.42 13.12 -26.36
N ILE A 413 -13.38 13.48 -25.50
CA ILE A 413 -14.04 12.50 -24.63
C ILE A 413 -14.88 11.52 -25.46
N ASP A 414 -15.60 12.00 -26.47
CA ASP A 414 -16.38 11.14 -27.37
C ASP A 414 -15.48 10.22 -28.19
N LEU A 415 -14.39 10.74 -28.77
CA LEU A 415 -13.39 9.96 -29.49
C LEU A 415 -12.71 8.92 -28.58
N ALA A 416 -12.35 9.31 -27.35
CA ALA A 416 -11.76 8.41 -26.37
C ALA A 416 -12.71 7.25 -26.01
N HIS A 417 -14.03 7.50 -25.99
CA HIS A 417 -15.05 6.50 -25.69
C HIS A 417 -15.45 5.61 -26.86
N ASP A 418 -15.18 6.03 -28.10
CA ASP A 418 -15.44 5.27 -29.33
C ASP A 418 -14.49 4.08 -29.49
N THR A 419 -14.72 3.09 -28.63
CA THR A 419 -14.00 1.82 -28.57
C THR A 419 -14.75 0.83 -27.67
N ALA A 420 -14.60 -0.46 -27.94
CA ALA A 420 -15.08 -1.53 -27.05
C ALA A 420 -14.25 -1.64 -25.74
N TYR A 421 -13.05 -1.06 -25.73
CA TYR A 421 -12.09 -1.17 -24.63
C TYR A 421 -12.27 -0.06 -23.58
N GLY A 422 -11.61 -0.25 -22.43
CA GLY A 422 -11.62 0.71 -21.32
C GLY A 422 -10.56 0.40 -20.26
N LEU A 423 -9.36 0.02 -20.67
CA LEU A 423 -8.31 -0.40 -19.72
C LEU A 423 -7.65 0.79 -19.02
N ALA A 424 -7.00 1.67 -19.77
CA ALA A 424 -6.32 2.84 -19.24
C ALA A 424 -6.55 4.07 -20.13
N ALA A 425 -6.15 5.24 -19.65
CA ALA A 425 -6.08 6.48 -20.41
C ALA A 425 -5.04 7.43 -19.80
N ALA A 426 -4.65 8.47 -20.55
CA ALA A 426 -3.90 9.58 -19.98
C ALA A 426 -4.33 10.93 -20.54
N VAL A 427 -4.08 11.96 -19.74
CA VAL A 427 -4.36 13.36 -20.05
C VAL A 427 -3.13 14.22 -19.75
N HIS A 428 -2.64 14.95 -20.73
CA HIS A 428 -1.56 15.92 -20.60
C HIS A 428 -2.12 17.34 -20.71
N THR A 429 -2.03 18.12 -19.63
CA THR A 429 -2.54 19.50 -19.52
C THR A 429 -1.93 20.19 -18.30
N LYS A 430 -1.71 21.51 -18.37
CA LYS A 430 -1.32 22.33 -17.21
C LYS A 430 -2.53 22.83 -16.43
N ASN A 431 -3.73 22.77 -17.02
CA ASN A 431 -4.97 23.19 -16.39
C ASN A 431 -5.56 22.12 -15.46
N LEU A 432 -5.57 22.42 -14.16
CA LEU A 432 -6.12 21.52 -13.14
C LEU A 432 -7.61 21.18 -13.37
N ASN A 433 -8.41 22.13 -13.85
CA ASN A 433 -9.83 21.89 -14.05
C ASN A 433 -10.07 20.94 -15.23
N THR A 434 -9.31 21.10 -16.32
CA THR A 434 -9.32 20.17 -17.46
C THR A 434 -8.86 18.79 -17.03
N ALA A 435 -7.75 18.69 -16.28
CA ALA A 435 -7.28 17.43 -15.73
C ALA A 435 -8.36 16.68 -14.95
N ILE A 436 -9.03 17.34 -13.99
CA ILE A 436 -10.09 16.74 -13.18
C ILE A 436 -11.32 16.38 -14.02
N ARG A 437 -11.82 17.30 -14.87
CA ARG A 437 -13.02 17.04 -15.68
C ARG A 437 -12.82 15.87 -16.64
N VAL A 438 -11.72 15.87 -17.38
CA VAL A 438 -11.45 14.85 -18.41
C VAL A 438 -11.15 13.51 -17.74
N SER A 439 -10.29 13.47 -16.72
CA SER A 439 -9.98 12.21 -16.03
C SER A 439 -11.20 11.54 -15.40
N ASN A 440 -12.12 12.32 -14.81
CA ASN A 440 -13.36 11.79 -14.25
C ASN A 440 -14.35 11.33 -15.33
N ALA A 441 -14.32 11.93 -16.51
CA ALA A 441 -15.24 11.60 -17.61
C ALA A 441 -14.82 10.33 -18.37
N LEU A 442 -13.53 10.03 -18.43
CA LEU A 442 -12.97 8.90 -19.17
C LEU A 442 -13.40 7.55 -18.57
N LYS A 443 -13.98 6.69 -19.41
CA LYS A 443 -14.36 5.31 -19.07
C LYS A 443 -13.17 4.36 -19.14
N ALA A 444 -12.20 4.54 -18.25
CA ALA A 444 -11.00 3.72 -18.13
C ALA A 444 -10.74 3.26 -16.69
N GLY A 445 -10.11 2.10 -16.54
CA GLY A 445 -9.72 1.52 -15.25
C GLY A 445 -8.72 2.36 -14.47
N THR A 446 -7.77 2.93 -15.20
CA THR A 446 -6.70 3.79 -14.70
C THR A 446 -6.58 5.01 -15.59
N VAL A 447 -6.50 6.20 -15.00
CA VAL A 447 -6.25 7.43 -15.74
C VAL A 447 -5.02 8.12 -15.14
N TRP A 448 -4.03 8.39 -15.97
CA TRP A 448 -2.85 9.16 -15.60
C TRP A 448 -3.00 10.62 -16.04
N VAL A 449 -2.48 11.56 -15.23
CA VAL A 449 -2.42 12.97 -15.57
C VAL A 449 -0.97 13.40 -15.59
N ASN A 450 -0.50 13.91 -16.73
CA ASN A 450 0.88 14.33 -16.96
C ASN A 450 1.94 13.24 -16.74
N CYS A 451 1.54 11.96 -16.84
CA CYS A 451 2.43 10.80 -16.87
C CYS A 451 1.73 9.63 -17.60
N TYR A 452 2.42 8.49 -17.77
CA TYR A 452 1.85 7.29 -18.39
C TYR A 452 2.54 6.02 -17.85
N ASN A 453 1.84 4.88 -17.80
CA ASN A 453 2.37 3.57 -17.38
C ASN A 453 2.93 3.53 -15.94
N MET A 454 2.59 4.51 -15.10
CA MET A 454 2.98 4.53 -13.69
C MET A 454 2.07 3.63 -12.87
N LEU A 455 2.33 2.33 -12.93
CA LEU A 455 1.65 1.30 -12.14
C LEU A 455 2.33 1.12 -10.78
N HIS A 456 1.53 0.82 -9.77
CA HIS A 456 2.05 0.57 -8.42
C HIS A 456 1.19 -0.48 -7.73
N HIS A 457 1.81 -1.38 -6.96
CA HIS A 457 1.14 -2.52 -6.35
C HIS A 457 0.06 -2.16 -5.30
N GLN A 458 0.01 -0.93 -4.78
CA GLN A 458 -1.07 -0.43 -3.92
C GLN A 458 -2.22 0.24 -4.67
N LEU A 459 -2.10 0.46 -5.98
CA LEU A 459 -3.17 1.02 -6.79
C LEU A 459 -3.88 -0.09 -7.57
N PRO A 460 -5.22 -0.19 -7.51
CA PRO A 460 -5.94 -1.17 -8.29
C PRO A 460 -5.82 -0.86 -9.79
N PHE A 461 -5.68 -1.91 -10.57
CA PHE A 461 -5.61 -1.87 -12.03
C PHE A 461 -6.67 -2.82 -12.59
N GLY A 462 -7.34 -2.40 -13.68
CA GLY A 462 -8.17 -3.31 -14.45
C GLY A 462 -9.28 -2.67 -15.25
N GLY A 463 -9.79 -3.39 -16.25
CA GLY A 463 -10.60 -2.81 -17.31
C GLY A 463 -12.04 -2.41 -16.96
N TYR A 464 -12.52 -1.39 -17.67
CA TYR A 464 -13.94 -1.18 -17.98
C TYR A 464 -14.32 -1.95 -19.26
N LYS A 465 -15.62 -2.08 -19.52
CA LYS A 465 -16.17 -2.65 -20.77
C LYS A 465 -15.55 -4.03 -21.08
N GLU A 466 -15.03 -4.23 -22.29
CA GLU A 466 -14.42 -5.50 -22.72
C GLU A 466 -12.95 -5.66 -22.33
N SER A 467 -12.36 -4.67 -21.65
CA SER A 467 -10.97 -4.75 -21.17
C SER A 467 -10.82 -5.57 -19.89
N GLY A 468 -11.91 -5.97 -19.22
CA GLY A 468 -11.78 -6.85 -18.06
C GLY A 468 -13.01 -6.91 -17.15
N ILE A 469 -12.91 -7.79 -16.16
CA ILE A 469 -13.88 -7.96 -15.07
C ILE A 469 -13.10 -8.18 -13.77
N GLY A 470 -13.32 -7.31 -12.79
CA GLY A 470 -12.57 -7.27 -11.54
C GLY A 470 -11.41 -6.28 -11.60
N ARG A 471 -10.56 -6.30 -10.57
CA ARG A 471 -9.34 -5.48 -10.46
C ARG A 471 -8.21 -6.31 -9.89
N GLU A 472 -7.01 -6.18 -10.42
CA GLU A 472 -5.78 -6.69 -9.82
C GLU A 472 -5.03 -5.55 -9.13
N LEU A 473 -4.00 -5.89 -8.35
CA LEU A 473 -3.29 -4.95 -7.47
C LEU A 473 -4.17 -4.27 -6.40
N GLY A 474 -3.52 -3.56 -5.49
CA GLY A 474 -4.15 -2.88 -4.36
C GLY A 474 -4.92 -3.83 -3.43
N GLU A 475 -5.65 -3.23 -2.49
CA GLU A 475 -6.60 -3.93 -1.62
C GLU A 475 -7.72 -4.59 -2.43
N ALA A 476 -8.17 -3.94 -3.51
CA ALA A 476 -9.31 -4.37 -4.31
C ALA A 476 -9.14 -5.80 -4.88
N ALA A 477 -7.91 -6.22 -5.20
CA ALA A 477 -7.64 -7.56 -5.70
C ALA A 477 -8.00 -8.66 -4.70
N LEU A 478 -7.90 -8.40 -3.39
CA LEU A 478 -8.18 -9.39 -2.34
C LEU A 478 -9.62 -9.89 -2.42
N ALA A 479 -10.57 -9.01 -2.76
CA ALA A 479 -11.98 -9.35 -2.92
C ALA A 479 -12.23 -10.36 -4.05
N ASN A 480 -11.32 -10.51 -5.01
CA ASN A 480 -11.45 -11.54 -6.04
C ASN A 480 -11.14 -12.95 -5.51
N TYR A 481 -10.42 -13.04 -4.40
CA TYR A 481 -9.88 -14.27 -3.82
C TYR A 481 -10.52 -14.63 -2.48
N THR A 482 -11.55 -13.89 -2.06
CA THR A 482 -12.35 -14.18 -0.88
C THR A 482 -13.82 -14.41 -1.21
N GLN A 483 -14.49 -15.11 -0.30
CA GLN A 483 -15.93 -15.28 -0.23
C GLN A 483 -16.44 -14.77 1.12
N ASN A 484 -17.45 -13.91 1.08
CA ASN A 484 -18.05 -13.34 2.28
C ASN A 484 -19.07 -14.32 2.88
N LYS A 485 -18.89 -14.66 4.16
CA LYS A 485 -19.86 -15.41 4.96
C LYS A 485 -20.47 -14.51 6.02
N SER A 486 -21.78 -14.36 6.01
CA SER A 486 -22.52 -13.67 7.08
C SER A 486 -22.88 -14.66 8.19
N VAL A 487 -22.56 -14.32 9.43
CA VAL A 487 -22.89 -15.10 10.63
C VAL A 487 -23.80 -14.26 11.51
N ALA A 488 -24.91 -14.85 11.95
CA ALA A 488 -25.86 -14.25 12.87
C ALA A 488 -25.96 -15.13 14.12
N ILE A 489 -25.69 -14.55 15.29
CA ILE A 489 -25.71 -15.26 16.56
C ILE A 489 -26.79 -14.64 17.43
N LYS A 490 -27.80 -15.42 17.81
CA LYS A 490 -28.76 -15.01 18.82
C LYS A 490 -28.06 -14.90 20.16
N LEU A 491 -28.10 -13.72 20.75
CA LEU A 491 -27.58 -13.49 22.09
C LEU A 491 -28.70 -13.81 23.09
N TYR A 492 -28.46 -14.77 23.98
CA TYR A 492 -29.37 -15.05 25.09
C TYR A 492 -28.88 -14.30 26.31
N THR A 493 -29.53 -13.18 26.62
CA THR A 493 -29.41 -12.54 27.93
C THR A 493 -30.25 -13.31 28.92
N ASN A 494 -29.66 -14.30 29.60
CA ASN A 494 -30.10 -14.67 30.94
C ASN A 494 -29.66 -13.56 31.90
N LEU A 495 -30.22 -12.36 31.74
CA LEU A 495 -30.39 -11.49 32.89
C LEU A 495 -31.55 -12.09 33.68
N GLY A 496 -31.24 -13.19 34.37
CA GLY A 496 -31.98 -13.52 35.58
C GLY A 496 -31.85 -12.28 36.44
N VAL A 497 -32.93 -11.51 36.50
CA VAL A 497 -33.15 -10.69 37.68
C VAL A 497 -33.11 -11.74 38.80
N CYS A 498 -32.03 -11.78 39.57
CA CYS A 498 -32.12 -12.33 40.91
C CYS A 498 -33.16 -11.44 41.58
N ASN A 499 -34.42 -11.86 41.52
CA ASN A 499 -35.39 -11.46 42.51
C ASN A 499 -34.87 -12.08 43.80
N CYS A 500 -33.96 -11.37 44.48
CA CYS A 500 -33.96 -11.38 45.93
C CYS A 500 -35.25 -10.67 46.37
N GLU A 501 -36.38 -11.31 46.09
CA GLU A 501 -37.58 -11.09 46.89
C GLU A 501 -37.29 -11.83 48.19
N ASP A 502 -36.95 -11.03 49.20
CA ASP A 502 -37.17 -11.25 50.62
C ASP A 502 -37.70 -12.65 50.96
N ASP A 503 -36.76 -13.57 51.22
CA ASP A 503 -37.04 -14.83 51.93
C ASP A 503 -37.19 -14.51 53.42
N ASP A 504 -38.20 -13.68 53.74
CA ASP A 504 -38.72 -13.46 55.08
C ASP A 504 -40.09 -14.16 55.15
N GLY A 505 -40.07 -15.42 55.58
CA GLY A 505 -41.25 -16.04 56.19
C GLY A 505 -41.71 -17.35 55.57
N GLY A 506 -41.00 -18.43 55.91
CA GLY A 506 -41.56 -19.72 56.31
C GLY A 506 -42.74 -20.30 55.52
N HIS A 507 -42.48 -21.38 54.80
CA HIS A 507 -43.17 -22.65 55.06
C HIS A 507 -42.45 -23.82 54.38
N LEU A 508 -41.98 -24.75 55.22
CA LEU A 508 -41.62 -26.11 54.84
C LEU A 508 -42.82 -26.78 54.15
N ALA A 509 -42.70 -27.12 52.87
CA ALA A 509 -43.58 -28.08 52.21
C ALA A 509 -42.74 -29.02 51.31
N GLN A 510 -42.91 -30.31 51.58
CA GLN A 510 -42.16 -31.45 51.07
C GLN A 510 -42.30 -31.67 49.55
N PRO A 511 -41.35 -32.37 48.89
CA PRO A 511 -41.47 -32.67 47.46
C PRO A 511 -42.47 -33.81 47.21
N PRO A 512 -43.42 -33.69 46.26
CA PRO A 512 -44.22 -34.83 45.87
C PRO A 512 -43.46 -35.72 44.89
N ALA A 513 -43.75 -37.01 45.03
CA ALA A 513 -43.04 -38.15 44.48
C ALA A 513 -43.15 -38.29 42.94
N ARG A 514 -42.17 -39.04 42.41
CA ARG A 514 -42.18 -39.66 41.09
C ARG A 514 -43.46 -40.48 40.84
N GLY A 515 -44.09 -40.28 39.69
CA GLY A 515 -45.02 -41.26 39.12
C GLY A 515 -45.90 -40.70 38.01
N GLY A 516 -45.90 -41.36 36.84
CA GLY A 516 -47.02 -41.30 35.89
C GLY A 516 -46.68 -40.93 34.44
N ARG A 517 -46.53 -41.95 33.60
CA ARG A 517 -46.71 -41.88 32.14
C ARG A 517 -48.19 -41.66 31.79
N ALA A 518 -48.49 -40.78 30.82
CA ALA A 518 -49.47 -40.95 29.73
C ALA A 518 -49.46 -39.65 28.89
N ASP A 519 -49.02 -39.61 27.64
CA ASP A 519 -49.57 -40.13 26.38
C ASP A 519 -50.28 -39.02 25.55
N ARG A 520 -49.82 -38.92 24.29
CA ARG A 520 -50.49 -38.50 23.04
C ARG A 520 -51.17 -37.12 22.85
N ARG A 521 -50.55 -36.40 21.90
CA ARG A 521 -51.07 -35.94 20.58
C ARG A 521 -52.04 -34.75 20.47
N GLU A 522 -51.62 -33.88 19.53
CA GLU A 522 -52.39 -33.14 18.50
C GLU A 522 -53.13 -31.83 18.84
N ALA A 523 -52.67 -30.73 18.22
CA ALA A 523 -53.45 -29.73 17.44
C ALA A 523 -52.51 -28.57 17.01
N ARG A 524 -51.93 -28.57 15.80
CA ARG A 524 -52.36 -27.82 14.57
C ARG A 524 -52.94 -26.40 14.76
N ASN A 525 -52.15 -25.43 14.27
CA ASN A 525 -52.47 -24.30 13.37
C ASN A 525 -53.27 -23.03 13.81
N HIS A 526 -52.56 -21.89 13.72
CA HIS A 526 -52.92 -20.57 13.13
C HIS A 526 -53.84 -19.58 13.91
N PRO A 527 -53.94 -18.26 13.54
CA PRO A 527 -52.94 -17.17 13.63
C PRO A 527 -53.48 -15.80 14.14
N TYR A 528 -52.60 -14.78 14.24
CA TYR A 528 -52.84 -13.31 14.31
C TYR A 528 -53.78 -12.73 15.40
N ALA A 529 -53.26 -11.82 16.25
CA ALA A 529 -53.59 -10.39 16.21
C ALA A 529 -53.13 -9.58 17.46
N ARG A 530 -52.47 -8.47 17.16
CA ARG A 530 -52.62 -7.09 17.70
C ARG A 530 -52.71 -6.84 19.22
N GLY A 531 -51.84 -5.93 19.66
CA GLY A 531 -52.26 -4.71 20.36
C GLY A 531 -51.98 -4.65 21.86
N GLY A 532 -51.00 -3.83 22.24
CA GLY A 532 -50.81 -3.43 23.64
C GLY A 532 -49.67 -2.42 23.79
N ARG A 533 -50.00 -1.13 23.74
CA ARG A 533 -49.12 -0.05 24.23
C ARG A 533 -48.96 -0.20 25.74
N ASN A 534 -47.81 -0.71 26.19
CA ASN A 534 -47.40 -0.55 27.59
C ASN A 534 -46.30 0.52 27.64
N GLN A 535 -46.70 1.73 28.04
CA GLN A 535 -45.78 2.73 28.58
C GLN A 535 -45.12 2.11 29.82
N ARG A 536 -43.80 1.87 29.78
CA ARG A 536 -43.03 1.58 30.99
C ARG A 536 -42.73 2.93 31.67
N PRO A 537 -42.89 3.08 33.00
CA PRO A 537 -42.59 4.32 33.68
C PRO A 537 -41.07 4.56 33.65
N LEU A 538 -40.66 5.75 33.20
CA LEU A 538 -39.31 6.27 33.45
C LEU A 538 -39.13 6.40 34.96
N LEU A 539 -38.15 5.69 35.53
CA LEU A 539 -37.71 5.90 36.91
C LEU A 539 -37.35 7.38 37.09
N SER A 540 -38.01 8.04 38.03
CA SER A 540 -37.72 9.44 38.33
C SER A 540 -36.29 9.57 38.88
N TYR A 541 -35.61 10.67 38.56
CA TYR A 541 -34.27 10.98 39.09
C TYR A 541 -34.23 10.92 40.63
N GLN A 542 -35.37 11.21 41.27
CA GLN A 542 -35.57 11.10 42.71
C GLN A 542 -35.35 9.65 43.21
N THR A 543 -35.90 8.65 42.51
CA THR A 543 -35.80 7.24 42.88
C THR A 543 -34.37 6.70 42.77
N ILE A 544 -33.61 7.16 41.77
CA ILE A 544 -32.19 6.81 41.62
C ILE A 544 -31.35 7.46 42.73
N ARG A 545 -31.64 8.72 43.05
CA ARG A 545 -30.97 9.45 44.15
C ARG A 545 -31.24 8.84 45.51
N ASP A 546 -32.49 8.44 45.78
CA ASP A 546 -32.89 7.86 47.06
C ASP A 546 -32.31 6.44 47.25
N THR A 547 -32.16 5.68 46.17
CA THR A 547 -31.48 4.37 46.20
C THR A 547 -29.98 4.51 46.48
N MET A 548 -29.32 5.53 45.91
CA MET A 548 -27.90 5.79 46.18
C MET A 548 -27.66 6.30 47.62
N ASN A 549 -28.57 7.13 48.14
CA ASN A 549 -28.49 7.63 49.52
C ASN A 549 -28.78 6.53 50.57
N TYR A 550 -29.66 5.57 50.26
CA TYR A 550 -29.95 4.43 51.15
C TYR A 550 -28.75 3.48 51.30
N VAL A 551 -27.96 3.29 50.24
CA VAL A 551 -26.76 2.43 50.25
C VAL A 551 -25.59 3.09 51.00
N ALA A 552 -25.45 4.42 50.94
CA ALA A 552 -24.38 5.15 51.61
C ALA A 552 -24.53 5.18 53.16
N HIS A 553 -25.75 5.07 53.69
CA HIS A 553 -26.01 5.29 55.11
C HIS A 553 -25.91 4.03 56.01
N ARG A 554 -25.72 2.83 55.45
CA ARG A 554 -25.78 1.57 56.22
C ARG A 554 -24.48 0.77 56.33
N GLN A 555 -23.36 1.22 55.76
CA GLN A 555 -22.07 0.54 55.93
C GLN A 555 -20.95 1.52 56.28
N GLY A 556 -20.73 1.68 57.58
CA GLY A 556 -19.48 2.23 58.09
C GLY A 556 -18.34 1.26 57.87
N ASN A 557 -17.23 1.75 57.31
CA ASN A 557 -15.94 1.07 57.14
C ASN A 557 -15.96 -0.24 56.32
N THR A 558 -15.99 -0.15 54.99
CA THR A 558 -15.20 -1.05 54.09
C THR A 558 -14.99 -0.36 52.73
N ARG A 559 -13.73 -0.27 52.25
CA ARG A 559 -13.39 0.15 50.88
C ARG A 559 -14.04 -0.81 49.88
N MET A 560 -14.92 -0.31 49.01
CA MET A 560 -15.52 -1.10 47.93
C MET A 560 -14.97 -0.61 46.58
N PHE A 561 -14.19 -1.46 45.92
CA PHE A 561 -13.82 -1.29 44.51
C PHE A 561 -15.06 -1.54 43.64
N LEU A 562 -15.61 -0.50 43.03
CA LEU A 562 -16.61 -0.61 41.96
C LEU A 562 -15.88 -0.73 40.62
N MET A 563 -15.97 -1.91 40.00
CA MET A 563 -15.51 -2.21 38.65
C MET A 563 -16.26 -1.38 37.60
N ASP A 564 -15.50 -0.58 36.83
CA ASP A 564 -15.52 -0.19 35.40
C ASP A 564 -16.79 -0.18 34.50
N GLY A 565 -17.96 -0.65 34.93
CA GLY A 565 -19.11 -0.82 34.03
C GLY A 565 -19.98 0.43 33.82
N THR A 566 -20.08 1.30 34.81
CA THR A 566 -21.16 2.30 34.85
C THR A 566 -20.77 3.65 34.24
N LEU A 567 -19.48 4.01 34.24
CA LEU A 567 -18.98 5.24 33.62
C LEU A 567 -18.93 5.15 32.08
N ALA A 568 -18.69 3.94 31.54
CA ALA A 568 -18.67 3.69 30.10
C ALA A 568 -20.06 3.86 29.43
N LEU A 569 -21.14 3.65 30.19
CA LEU A 569 -22.51 3.76 29.68
C LEU A 569 -22.96 5.23 29.53
N LEU A 570 -22.48 6.12 30.39
CA LEU A 570 -22.73 7.57 30.29
C LEU A 570 -21.89 8.22 29.17
N LEU A 571 -20.65 7.76 28.97
CA LEU A 571 -19.80 8.24 27.86
C LEU A 571 -20.27 7.75 26.48
N LYS A 572 -20.99 6.62 26.40
CA LYS A 572 -21.61 6.15 25.15
C LYS A 572 -22.80 7.00 24.70
N GLN A 573 -23.52 7.66 25.61
CA GLN A 573 -24.59 8.60 25.23
C GLN A 573 -24.07 9.95 24.70
N GLN A 574 -22.80 10.30 24.93
CA GLN A 574 -22.20 11.52 24.36
C GLN A 574 -21.69 11.38 22.91
N ARG A 575 -21.56 10.16 22.37
CA ARG A 575 -21.11 9.94 20.98
C ARG A 575 -22.15 10.34 19.91
N GLN A 576 -23.28 10.94 20.29
CA GLN A 576 -24.25 11.52 19.34
C GLN A 576 -24.00 13.00 18.98
N PHE A 577 -22.95 13.64 19.49
CA PHE A 577 -22.61 15.03 19.13
C PHE A 577 -21.29 15.09 18.33
N ASN A 578 -21.37 14.88 17.01
CA ASN A 578 -20.27 15.26 16.13
C ASN A 578 -20.41 16.74 15.75
N HIS A 579 -19.29 17.47 15.91
CA HIS A 579 -19.06 18.89 15.59
C HIS A 579 -19.46 19.93 16.66
N THR A 580 -18.87 19.87 17.85
CA THR A 580 -18.57 21.08 18.66
C THR A 580 -17.35 20.79 19.55
N ARG A 581 -16.24 21.52 19.35
CA ARG A 581 -15.07 21.48 20.25
C ARG A 581 -15.22 22.58 21.30
N ILE A 582 -15.25 22.22 22.58
CA ILE A 582 -15.20 23.17 23.71
C ILE A 582 -13.82 23.01 24.36
N GLN A 583 -13.02 24.07 24.38
CA GLN A 583 -11.75 24.15 25.10
C GLN A 583 -11.98 24.90 26.40
N VAL A 584 -11.58 24.32 27.53
CA VAL A 584 -11.58 24.96 28.85
C VAL A 584 -10.13 25.07 29.29
N GLY A 585 -9.62 26.30 29.40
CA GLY A 585 -8.29 26.59 29.94
C GLY A 585 -8.41 27.27 31.30
N VAL A 586 -7.58 26.85 32.25
CA VAL A 586 -7.37 27.57 33.52
C VAL A 586 -6.10 28.39 33.35
N LEU A 587 -6.23 29.72 33.33
CA LEU A 587 -5.09 30.63 33.37
C LEU A 587 -4.83 31.01 34.83
N SER A 588 -3.67 30.62 35.36
CA SER A 588 -3.11 31.27 36.55
C SER A 588 -2.07 32.28 36.07
N GLU A 589 -2.39 33.56 36.10
CA GLU A 589 -1.37 34.61 35.95
C GLU A 589 -0.72 34.88 37.31
N GLU A 590 0.59 34.71 37.41
CA GLU A 590 1.38 35.30 38.47
C GLU A 590 1.84 36.70 38.02
N HIS A 591 1.29 37.75 38.63
CA HIS A 591 1.81 39.10 38.46
C HIS A 591 3.03 39.32 39.38
N PRO A 592 4.17 39.82 38.87
CA PRO A 592 5.24 40.30 39.74
C PRO A 592 4.83 41.64 40.35
N LEU A 593 4.72 41.70 41.68
CA LEU A 593 4.53 42.95 42.40
C LEU A 593 5.81 43.78 42.36
N SER A 594 5.69 45.06 41.96
CA SER A 594 6.75 46.06 42.06
C SER A 594 7.19 46.29 43.51
N ALA A 595 8.46 46.62 43.72
CA ALA A 595 9.19 46.74 45.00
C ALA A 595 8.70 47.84 45.99
N GLN A 596 7.41 48.16 46.03
CA GLN A 596 6.85 49.22 46.87
C GLN A 596 5.68 48.77 47.76
N GLN A 597 5.64 47.48 48.12
CA GLN A 597 4.67 46.92 49.08
C GLN A 597 5.30 46.06 50.20
N LEU A 598 6.62 46.12 50.38
CA LEU A 598 7.29 45.60 51.58
C LEU A 598 7.47 46.72 52.61
N LYS A 599 6.39 47.15 53.26
CA LYS A 599 6.45 47.90 54.52
C LYS A 599 5.07 47.88 55.18
N ASN A 600 5.00 47.13 56.27
CA ASN A 600 4.01 47.11 57.37
C ASN A 600 3.41 45.71 57.55
N GLY A 601 3.78 45.08 58.65
CA GLY A 601 3.45 43.70 58.96
C GLY A 601 2.01 43.51 59.47
N HIS A 602 1.64 42.22 59.48
CA HIS A 602 0.49 41.60 60.14
C HIS A 602 -0.89 41.87 59.52
N ASN A 603 -1.24 41.06 58.53
CA ASN A 603 -2.58 40.45 58.40
C ASN A 603 -2.55 39.33 57.34
N GLU A 604 -2.95 38.12 57.74
CA GLU A 604 -3.40 37.07 56.80
C GLU A 604 -4.66 37.57 56.08
N GLN A 605 -4.50 38.13 54.88
CA GLN A 605 -5.61 38.35 53.96
C GLN A 605 -5.69 37.17 52.99
N LYS A 606 -6.85 36.50 53.00
CA LYS A 606 -7.30 35.51 52.01
C LYS A 606 -6.98 36.02 50.60
N ARG A 607 -6.22 35.24 49.82
CA ARG A 607 -6.19 35.39 48.36
C ARG A 607 -7.50 34.83 47.79
N GLU A 608 -8.41 35.71 47.39
CA GLU A 608 -9.53 35.31 46.53
C GLU A 608 -8.99 35.06 45.11
N HIS A 609 -8.98 33.80 44.69
CA HIS A 609 -8.74 33.44 43.29
C HIS A 609 -10.04 33.65 42.51
N THR A 610 -10.11 34.71 41.71
CA THR A 610 -11.20 34.90 40.75
C THR A 610 -10.88 34.11 39.48
N LEU A 611 -11.64 33.03 39.23
CA LEU A 611 -11.47 32.20 38.05
C LEU A 611 -12.20 32.84 36.85
N HIS A 612 -11.47 33.28 35.83
CA HIS A 612 -12.07 33.71 34.56
C HIS A 612 -12.19 32.53 33.59
N LEU A 613 -13.42 32.22 33.18
CA LEU A 613 -13.74 31.22 32.16
C LEU A 613 -14.07 31.92 30.84
N SER A 614 -13.19 31.83 29.85
CA SER A 614 -13.47 32.25 28.47
C SER A 614 -13.72 31.03 27.59
N CYS A 615 -14.92 30.93 27.02
CA CYS A 615 -15.29 29.91 26.03
C CYS A 615 -15.27 30.53 24.63
N TYR A 616 -14.52 29.95 23.70
CA TYR A 616 -14.61 30.30 22.27
C TYR A 616 -15.37 29.21 21.51
N ALA A 617 -16.51 29.57 20.91
CA ALA A 617 -17.25 28.72 20.01
C ALA A 617 -16.98 29.15 18.56
N HIS A 618 -16.32 28.30 17.77
CA HIS A 618 -16.27 28.49 16.33
C HIS A 618 -17.57 28.00 15.69
N GLY A 619 -18.37 28.94 15.20
CA GLY A 619 -19.42 28.74 14.21
C GLY A 619 -20.47 27.69 14.54
N ILE A 620 -21.50 28.08 15.29
CA ILE A 620 -22.94 27.75 15.19
C ILE A 620 -23.60 28.29 16.48
N GLY A 621 -24.65 29.10 16.36
CA GLY A 621 -25.30 29.76 17.49
C GLY A 621 -25.98 28.76 18.44
N ILE A 622 -25.53 28.72 19.71
CA ILE A 622 -26.15 27.94 20.78
C ILE A 622 -26.94 28.87 21.71
N ASP A 623 -28.20 28.53 21.97
CA ASP A 623 -29.13 29.26 22.84
C ASP A 623 -28.58 29.43 24.27
N SER A 624 -28.56 30.68 24.73
CA SER A 624 -28.15 31.15 26.07
C SER A 624 -28.72 30.36 27.26
N LYS A 625 -29.91 29.75 27.13
CA LYS A 625 -30.50 28.95 28.22
C LYS A 625 -29.80 27.60 28.43
N ARG A 626 -29.13 27.05 27.41
CA ARG A 626 -28.39 25.77 27.53
C ARG A 626 -26.98 25.94 28.11
N LEU A 627 -26.39 27.14 28.04
CA LEU A 627 -25.10 27.44 28.66
C LEU A 627 -25.21 27.43 30.20
N ALA A 628 -26.33 27.95 30.74
CA ALA A 628 -26.54 28.06 32.18
C ALA A 628 -26.60 26.70 32.91
N HIS A 629 -27.12 25.65 32.28
CA HIS A 629 -27.17 24.31 32.88
C HIS A 629 -25.80 23.64 32.97
N LEU A 630 -24.87 23.96 32.05
CA LEU A 630 -23.51 23.40 32.05
C LEU A 630 -22.66 24.04 33.15
N THR A 631 -22.86 25.34 33.42
CA THR A 631 -22.14 26.07 34.47
C THR A 631 -22.52 25.59 35.88
N VAL A 632 -23.78 25.19 36.08
CA VAL A 632 -24.25 24.63 37.38
C VAL A 632 -23.64 23.25 37.63
N PHE A 633 -23.57 22.38 36.61
CA PHE A 633 -23.01 21.02 36.73
C PHE A 633 -21.55 21.00 37.15
N VAL A 634 -20.72 21.91 36.60
CA VAL A 634 -19.29 22.00 36.96
C VAL A 634 -19.11 22.57 38.37
N LYS A 635 -19.98 23.49 38.79
CA LYS A 635 -19.94 24.07 40.15
C LYS A 635 -20.27 23.02 41.22
N ASP A 636 -21.25 22.16 40.98
CA ASP A 636 -21.67 21.13 41.93
C ASP A 636 -20.65 19.99 42.09
N VAL A 637 -19.92 19.63 41.02
CA VAL A 637 -18.83 18.64 41.07
C VAL A 637 -17.64 19.16 41.89
N ILE A 638 -17.31 20.45 41.77
CA ILE A 638 -16.24 21.08 42.54
C ILE A 638 -16.65 21.26 44.01
N GLN A 639 -17.92 21.62 44.27
CA GLN A 639 -18.45 21.77 45.63
C GLN A 639 -18.55 20.43 46.38
N ALA A 640 -18.85 19.32 45.68
CA ALA A 640 -18.85 17.98 46.25
C ALA A 640 -17.44 17.51 46.66
N SER A 641 -16.43 17.82 45.85
CA SER A 641 -15.03 17.45 46.15
C SER A 641 -14.39 18.28 47.27
N ALA A 642 -14.88 19.49 47.54
CA ALA A 642 -14.34 20.37 48.59
C ALA A 642 -14.86 20.06 50.01
N ASN A 643 -15.95 19.28 50.14
CA ASN A 643 -16.59 19.01 51.43
C ASN A 643 -16.11 17.71 52.11
N GLU A 644 -15.29 16.88 51.47
CA GLU A 644 -14.81 15.60 52.04
C GLU A 644 -13.39 15.64 52.65
N HIS A 645 -12.64 16.76 52.55
CA HIS A 645 -11.27 16.87 53.10
C HIS A 645 -10.97 18.24 53.73
N PRO A 646 -10.84 18.36 55.06
CA PRO A 646 -10.52 19.62 55.73
C PRO A 646 -9.00 19.78 55.87
N ASN A 647 -8.25 19.85 54.77
CA ASN A 647 -6.91 20.48 54.74
C ASN A 647 -6.44 20.73 53.29
N PRO A 648 -6.26 21.99 52.82
CA PRO A 648 -6.14 22.26 51.37
C PRO A 648 -4.73 22.15 50.77
N GLU A 649 -3.68 21.84 51.53
CA GLU A 649 -2.30 21.90 51.03
C GLU A 649 -1.62 20.54 50.81
N THR A 650 -2.28 19.42 51.12
CA THR A 650 -1.66 18.08 50.98
C THR A 650 -2.40 17.13 50.04
N SER A 651 -3.62 17.46 49.58
CA SER A 651 -4.42 16.55 48.72
C SER A 651 -4.24 16.73 47.21
N LEU A 652 -3.56 17.78 46.73
CA LEU A 652 -3.31 17.97 45.29
C LEU A 652 -2.03 17.24 44.81
N ALA A 653 -1.07 17.02 45.71
CA ALA A 653 0.19 16.33 45.42
C ALA A 653 0.03 14.80 45.37
N GLU A 654 -0.85 14.23 46.21
CA GLU A 654 -1.13 12.79 46.20
C GLU A 654 -2.04 12.38 45.03
N TYR A 655 -2.98 13.23 44.61
CA TYR A 655 -3.81 12.95 43.42
C TYR A 655 -3.00 13.02 42.11
N CYS A 656 -1.94 13.84 42.06
CA CYS A 656 -1.01 13.89 40.93
C CYS A 656 0.01 12.74 40.92
N ALA A 657 0.21 12.04 42.05
CA ALA A 657 1.18 10.95 42.15
C ALA A 657 0.59 9.59 41.73
N GLU A 658 -0.69 9.33 41.98
CA GLU A 658 -1.36 8.08 41.51
C GLU A 658 -1.72 8.09 40.01
N ALA A 659 -1.66 9.25 39.33
CA ALA A 659 -1.83 9.33 37.88
C ALA A 659 -0.56 8.93 37.08
N LYS A 660 0.56 8.60 37.73
CA LYS A 660 1.83 8.23 37.07
C LYS A 660 2.03 6.72 36.85
N THR A 661 1.07 5.87 37.16
CA THR A 661 1.16 4.40 36.94
C THR A 661 0.18 3.84 35.92
N PHE A 662 -0.43 4.67 35.06
CA PHE A 662 -1.08 4.20 33.84
C PHE A 662 -0.42 4.84 32.62
N GLY A 663 0.41 4.04 31.96
CA GLY A 663 0.97 4.35 30.67
C GLY A 663 -0.10 4.42 29.57
N ASP A 664 0.23 5.23 28.57
CA ASP A 664 -0.28 5.22 27.19
C ASP A 664 -1.76 5.56 26.95
N ILE A 665 -2.07 6.87 27.01
CA ILE A 665 -3.08 7.50 26.14
C ILE A 665 -2.49 8.80 25.59
N PRO A 666 -2.43 9.01 24.25
CA PRO A 666 -1.73 10.12 23.64
C PRO A 666 -2.51 11.42 23.84
N THR A 667 -2.01 12.29 24.72
CA THR A 667 -2.51 13.67 24.79
C THR A 667 -1.75 14.51 23.76
N VAL A 668 -2.41 14.73 22.63
CA VAL A 668 -2.08 15.77 21.66
C VAL A 668 -2.34 17.12 22.33
N LEU A 669 -1.28 17.90 22.58
CA LEU A 669 -1.40 19.35 22.73
C LEU A 669 -0.25 20.02 21.98
N SER A 670 -0.63 20.78 20.95
CA SER A 670 0.24 21.64 20.17
C SER A 670 0.76 22.79 21.03
N VAL A 671 2.08 22.92 21.12
CA VAL A 671 2.72 24.21 21.37
C VAL A 671 3.48 24.57 20.10
N THR A 672 2.93 25.55 19.39
CA THR A 672 3.63 26.34 18.39
C THR A 672 4.85 27.01 19.02
N THR A 673 6.05 26.62 18.61
CA THR A 673 7.26 27.44 18.80
C THR A 673 8.06 27.47 17.51
N LYS A 674 8.18 28.68 16.97
CA LYS A 674 9.03 29.08 15.84
C LYS A 674 10.45 28.53 16.01
N ALA A 675 11.00 27.90 14.98
CA ALA A 675 12.44 27.84 14.80
C ALA A 675 12.98 29.29 14.76
N ALA A 676 13.84 29.65 15.72
CA ALA A 676 14.52 30.93 15.68
C ALA A 676 15.66 30.84 14.66
N PHE A 677 15.42 31.29 13.42
CA PHE A 677 16.48 31.50 12.44
C PHE A 677 17.25 32.78 12.79
N LEU A 678 18.46 32.63 13.32
CA LEU A 678 19.44 33.71 13.36
C LEU A 678 20.13 33.77 11.99
N ARG A 679 19.64 34.63 11.09
CA ARG A 679 20.44 35.04 9.92
C ARG A 679 21.57 35.94 10.41
N ILE A 680 22.75 35.36 10.62
CA ILE A 680 23.99 36.14 10.67
C ILE A 680 24.39 36.39 9.22
N ALA A 681 24.54 37.65 8.85
CA ALA A 681 24.96 38.05 7.52
C ALA A 681 26.42 37.61 7.31
N GLN A 682 26.62 36.42 6.72
CA GLN A 682 27.80 35.94 5.99
C GLN A 682 27.70 34.41 5.80
N GLY A 683 27.05 33.94 4.73
CA GLY A 683 27.28 32.62 4.10
C GLY A 683 27.03 31.31 4.86
N THR A 684 26.87 31.30 6.19
CA THR A 684 26.80 30.06 7.00
C THR A 684 25.44 29.89 7.64
N SER A 685 24.84 28.70 7.50
CA SER A 685 23.57 28.36 8.18
C SER A 685 23.86 27.59 9.47
N HIS A 686 23.57 28.18 10.64
CA HIS A 686 23.68 27.51 11.94
C HIS A 686 22.31 26.97 12.41
N MET A 687 22.28 25.72 12.87
CA MET A 687 21.07 25.05 13.36
C MET A 687 21.25 24.53 14.79
N LEU A 688 20.31 24.84 15.69
CA LEU A 688 20.32 24.35 17.07
C LEU A 688 19.20 23.31 17.27
N ILE A 689 19.53 22.10 17.76
CA ILE A 689 18.57 21.02 18.02
C ILE A 689 18.65 20.61 19.49
N ASP A 690 17.57 20.78 20.25
CA ASP A 690 17.51 20.40 21.67
C ASP A 690 16.96 18.98 21.83
N ILE A 691 17.84 18.04 22.19
CA ILE A 691 17.48 16.64 22.46
C ILE A 691 17.54 16.29 23.95
N SER A 692 17.77 17.29 24.82
CA SER A 692 17.92 17.11 26.26
C SER A 692 16.65 16.63 26.98
N ARG A 693 15.49 16.66 26.30
CA ARG A 693 14.16 16.33 26.84
C ARG A 693 13.58 14.97 26.40
N GLY A 694 14.33 14.17 25.65
CA GLY A 694 13.94 12.78 25.32
C GLY A 694 12.95 12.62 24.15
N GLU A 695 12.80 13.62 23.28
CA GLU A 695 11.99 13.51 22.06
C GLU A 695 12.76 12.81 20.92
N ARG A 696 12.06 12.03 20.08
CA ARG A 696 12.68 11.36 18.93
C ARG A 696 13.10 12.39 17.86
N PRO A 697 14.37 12.40 17.41
CA PRO A 697 14.88 13.39 16.44
C PRO A 697 14.10 13.48 15.12
N LEU A 698 13.46 12.37 14.73
CA LEU A 698 12.73 12.25 13.45
C LEU A 698 11.59 13.26 13.28
N SER A 699 10.95 13.67 14.37
CA SER A 699 9.82 14.62 14.33
C SER A 699 10.29 16.05 14.04
N GLN A 700 11.46 16.43 14.55
CA GLN A 700 12.04 17.76 14.33
C GLN A 700 12.77 17.86 12.97
N LEU A 701 13.36 16.75 12.49
CA LEU A 701 13.99 16.69 11.16
C LEU A 701 12.96 16.75 10.01
N LYS A 702 11.74 16.24 10.20
CA LYS A 702 10.67 16.30 9.18
C LYS A 702 10.19 17.73 8.88
N LEU A 703 10.24 18.63 9.86
CA LEU A 703 9.86 20.04 9.72
C LEU A 703 10.84 20.86 8.85
N LEU A 704 12.06 20.37 8.62
CA LEU A 704 13.07 20.99 7.74
C LEU A 704 12.73 20.85 6.26
N GLN A 705 12.12 19.73 5.87
CA GLN A 705 11.79 19.45 4.47
C GLN A 705 10.76 20.44 3.92
N GLU A 706 9.93 21.01 4.80
CA GLU A 706 8.85 21.92 4.41
C GLU A 706 9.27 23.41 4.40
N ASN A 707 10.40 23.80 5.01
CA ASN A 707 10.70 25.22 5.25
C ASN A 707 12.08 25.75 4.79
N VAL A 708 13.02 24.91 4.34
CA VAL A 708 14.39 25.38 3.98
C VAL A 708 14.72 25.33 2.48
N TYR A 709 13.98 24.57 1.67
CA TYR A 709 14.22 24.52 0.22
C TYR A 709 12.98 24.91 -0.59
N PRO A 710 12.73 26.22 -0.81
CA PRO A 710 11.92 26.63 -1.94
C PRO A 710 12.69 26.34 -3.23
N THR A 711 11.96 25.82 -4.20
CA THR A 711 12.36 25.60 -5.59
C THR A 711 13.21 26.74 -6.18
N GLY A 712 14.40 26.44 -6.68
CA GLY A 712 15.08 27.20 -7.75
C GLY A 712 16.15 28.22 -7.33
N SER A 713 17.33 28.06 -7.92
CA SER A 713 18.43 29.01 -8.15
C SER A 713 19.11 29.70 -6.94
N SER A 714 20.25 29.15 -6.48
CA SER A 714 21.39 29.94 -5.98
C SER A 714 22.68 29.12 -6.06
N THR A 715 23.73 29.69 -6.67
CA THR A 715 25.07 29.11 -6.87
C THR A 715 26.07 29.60 -5.81
N GLU A 716 25.71 29.61 -4.52
CA GLU A 716 26.64 29.97 -3.45
C GLU A 716 26.96 28.77 -2.55
N GLU A 717 28.24 28.55 -2.29
CA GLU A 717 28.76 27.56 -1.35
C GLU A 717 28.29 27.91 0.07
N SER A 718 27.26 27.22 0.55
CA SER A 718 26.76 27.35 1.92
C SER A 718 27.26 26.19 2.78
N SER A 719 28.06 26.46 3.81
CA SER A 719 28.41 25.48 4.85
C SER A 719 27.30 25.39 5.90
N LEU A 720 26.97 24.17 6.33
CA LEU A 720 25.96 23.89 7.35
C LEU A 720 26.66 23.50 8.66
N GLU A 721 26.29 24.16 9.76
CA GLU A 721 26.75 23.81 11.10
C GLU A 721 25.56 23.44 11.99
N ILE A 722 25.61 22.28 12.64
CA ILE A 722 24.54 21.79 13.51
C ILE A 722 25.07 21.68 14.94
N THR A 723 24.43 22.38 15.88
CA THR A 723 24.70 22.32 17.32
C THR A 723 23.59 21.57 18.03
N LEU A 724 23.94 20.51 18.76
CA LEU A 724 23.03 19.73 19.59
C LEU A 724 23.09 20.23 21.03
N LEU A 725 21.94 20.49 21.64
CA LEU A 725 21.83 20.77 23.07
C LEU A 725 21.55 19.47 23.83
N LEU A 726 22.45 19.12 24.75
CA LEU A 726 22.51 17.82 25.42
C LEU A 726 22.26 17.98 26.93
N SER A 727 21.67 16.96 27.56
CA SER A 727 21.73 16.84 29.01
C SER A 727 23.20 16.65 29.46
N PRO A 728 23.56 16.98 30.72
CA PRO A 728 24.94 16.80 31.20
C PRO A 728 25.49 15.37 31.02
N GLU A 729 24.64 14.36 31.16
CA GLU A 729 24.98 12.94 30.97
C GLU A 729 25.18 12.59 29.49
N GLN A 730 24.32 13.11 28.61
CA GLN A 730 24.45 12.95 27.15
C GLN A 730 25.69 13.66 26.62
N HIS A 731 26.05 14.79 27.21
CA HIS A 731 27.20 15.60 26.83
C HIS A 731 28.53 14.88 27.08
N ASP A 732 28.73 14.30 28.28
CA ASP A 732 29.99 13.60 28.60
C ASP A 732 30.23 12.40 27.66
N TYR A 733 29.15 11.71 27.27
CA TYR A 733 29.21 10.60 26.33
C TYR A 733 29.51 11.07 24.89
N ALA A 734 28.82 12.12 24.44
CA ALA A 734 29.04 12.71 23.13
C ALA A 734 30.49 13.19 22.93
N VAL A 735 31.10 13.77 23.96
CA VAL A 735 32.52 14.17 23.95
C VAL A 735 33.46 12.98 23.83
N ARG A 736 33.21 11.88 24.56
CA ARG A 736 34.02 10.65 24.47
C ARG A 736 33.89 9.99 23.10
N PHE A 737 32.69 9.96 22.54
CA PHE A 737 32.42 9.38 21.23
C PHE A 737 33.03 10.23 20.09
N ALA A 738 32.92 11.55 20.18
CA ALA A 738 33.58 12.48 19.24
C ALA A 738 35.10 12.29 19.23
N LYS A 739 35.70 12.06 20.40
CA LYS A 739 37.12 11.73 20.51
C LYS A 739 37.48 10.42 19.81
N ILE A 740 36.69 9.36 19.98
CA ILE A 740 36.90 8.06 19.32
C ILE A 740 36.80 8.18 17.78
N ILE A 741 35.86 8.96 17.27
CA ILE A 741 35.71 9.19 15.82
C ILE A 741 36.86 10.02 15.27
N ASN A 742 37.26 11.09 15.96
CA ASN A 742 38.39 11.92 15.54
C ASN A 742 39.71 11.12 15.59
N ASP A 743 39.92 10.28 16.62
CA ASP A 743 41.09 9.40 16.75
C ASP A 743 41.13 8.27 15.70
N ARG A 744 39.96 7.78 15.24
CA ARG A 744 39.86 6.85 14.10
C ARG A 744 40.20 7.52 12.77
N LYS A 745 39.74 8.76 12.57
CA LYS A 745 40.04 9.55 11.35
C LYS A 745 41.54 9.83 11.22
N GLU A 746 42.23 10.22 12.28
CA GLU A 746 43.70 10.43 12.22
C GLU A 746 44.49 9.19 11.77
N LYS A 747 43.93 7.98 11.94
CA LYS A 747 44.55 6.72 11.50
C LYS A 747 44.19 6.30 10.07
N GLU A 748 43.12 6.83 9.48
CA GLU A 748 42.63 6.44 8.14
C GLU A 748 42.85 7.52 7.05
N ILE A 749 43.42 8.69 7.39
CA ILE A 749 43.83 9.75 6.44
C ILE A 749 45.13 9.37 5.71
N GLN A 750 45.15 8.23 5.04
CA GLN A 750 46.13 7.95 3.97
C GLN A 750 45.49 7.40 2.67
N SER A 751 44.16 7.33 2.53
CA SER A 751 43.58 6.82 1.28
C SER A 751 42.23 7.38 0.79
N ASP A 752 41.66 8.45 1.34
CA ASP A 752 40.42 9.02 0.81
C ASP A 752 40.37 10.57 0.92
N PRO A 753 40.26 11.34 -0.19
CA PRO A 753 40.15 12.80 -0.17
C PRO A 753 38.75 13.34 0.12
N LEU A 754 37.72 12.51 0.33
CA LEU A 754 36.31 12.93 0.38
C LEU A 754 35.69 13.06 1.78
N ALA A 755 36.46 13.32 2.84
CA ALA A 755 35.90 13.49 4.19
C ALA A 755 36.12 14.89 4.79
N PRO A 756 35.10 15.78 4.83
CA PRO A 756 35.22 17.02 5.58
C PRO A 756 34.12 17.13 6.64
N PHE A 757 34.24 16.44 7.78
CA PHE A 757 33.39 16.75 8.95
C PHE A 757 34.23 16.73 10.23
N PHE A 758 34.05 17.76 11.07
CA PHE A 758 34.65 17.87 12.41
C PHE A 758 33.56 17.92 13.47
N LEU A 759 33.81 17.22 14.59
CA LEU A 759 32.98 17.21 15.78
C LEU A 759 33.69 17.99 16.89
N HIS A 760 33.06 19.04 17.41
CA HIS A 760 33.60 19.87 18.49
C HIS A 760 32.53 20.17 19.53
N ALA A 761 32.82 19.95 20.81
CA ALA A 761 31.99 20.40 21.93
C ALA A 761 32.54 21.71 22.51
N PRO A 762 31.92 22.87 22.24
CA PRO A 762 32.46 24.17 22.66
C PRO A 762 32.15 24.50 24.13
N ASP A 763 31.12 23.90 24.74
CA ASP A 763 30.77 24.09 26.15
C ASP A 763 30.19 22.80 26.77
N ALA A 764 29.87 22.81 28.07
CA ALA A 764 29.47 21.61 28.83
C ALA A 764 28.08 21.03 28.48
N ARG A 765 27.36 21.59 27.51
CA ARG A 765 26.02 21.14 27.12
C ARG A 765 25.80 21.12 25.61
N THR A 766 26.82 21.40 24.80
CA THR A 766 26.65 21.52 23.35
C THR A 766 27.66 20.67 22.57
N LEU A 767 27.20 20.08 21.47
CA LEU A 767 28.05 19.39 20.50
C LEU A 767 27.77 19.93 19.11
N THR A 768 28.79 20.46 18.44
CA THR A 768 28.71 21.04 17.10
C THR A 768 29.35 20.12 16.06
N ILE A 769 28.67 19.97 14.92
CA ILE A 769 29.11 19.21 13.75
C ILE A 769 29.26 20.19 12.57
N GLY A 770 30.47 20.32 12.02
CA GLY A 770 30.76 21.26 10.93
C GLY A 770 31.52 20.62 9.77
N GLN A 771 31.33 21.15 8.55
CA GLN A 771 32.03 20.74 7.33
C GLN A 771 33.30 21.60 7.13
N ALA A 772 34.43 20.98 6.77
CA ALA A 772 35.69 21.71 6.52
C ALA A 772 35.70 22.35 5.12
N PRO A 773 36.19 23.61 4.95
CA PRO A 773 36.35 24.18 3.61
C PRO A 773 37.51 23.52 2.85
N THR A 774 37.28 23.12 1.60
CA THR A 774 38.30 22.57 0.70
C THR A 774 39.28 23.67 0.24
N PRO A 775 40.61 23.50 0.40
CA PRO A 775 41.57 24.48 -0.12
C PRO A 775 41.92 24.18 -1.60
N GLY A 776 41.63 25.14 -2.48
CA GLY A 776 42.32 25.34 -3.76
C GLY A 776 41.83 24.54 -4.98
N SER A 777 41.13 25.21 -5.89
CA SER A 777 41.19 24.90 -7.33
C SER A 777 40.81 26.13 -8.16
N GLU A 778 41.82 26.94 -8.51
CA GLU A 778 41.74 27.77 -9.70
C GLU A 778 41.88 26.85 -10.93
N GLY A 779 40.90 26.90 -11.84
CA GLY A 779 41.06 26.51 -13.24
C GLY A 779 40.65 25.09 -13.64
N PHE A 780 39.39 24.92 -14.08
CA PHE A 780 39.00 23.98 -15.13
C PHE A 780 37.81 24.55 -15.93
N PRO A 781 37.79 24.46 -17.28
CA PRO A 781 36.71 25.01 -18.09
C PRO A 781 35.50 24.08 -18.16
N THR A 782 34.36 24.71 -18.42
CA THR A 782 33.01 24.19 -18.67
C THR A 782 32.94 23.00 -19.64
N ASN A 783 32.45 21.84 -19.15
CA ASN A 783 31.43 20.98 -19.78
C ASN A 783 31.36 19.59 -19.08
N VAL A 784 30.49 19.47 -18.07
CA VAL A 784 29.81 18.20 -17.72
C VAL A 784 28.45 18.58 -17.13
N ALA A 785 27.40 18.51 -17.95
CA ALA A 785 26.03 18.60 -17.47
C ALA A 785 25.53 17.19 -17.14
N GLY A 786 24.99 17.00 -15.94
CA GLY A 786 24.13 15.84 -15.62
C GLY A 786 24.75 14.75 -14.74
N TYR A 787 25.14 15.06 -13.50
CA TYR A 787 25.18 14.08 -12.40
C TYR A 787 24.77 14.75 -11.07
N GLN A 788 23.58 14.37 -10.58
CA GLN A 788 23.09 14.31 -9.20
C GLN A 788 23.49 15.37 -8.15
N PHE A 789 22.58 16.31 -7.88
CA PHE A 789 22.49 17.01 -6.58
C PHE A 789 21.61 16.27 -5.54
N THR A 790 20.87 15.23 -5.94
CA THR A 790 19.95 14.48 -5.06
C THR A 790 20.61 13.30 -4.32
N HIS A 791 21.79 12.83 -4.73
CA HIS A 791 22.49 11.74 -4.03
C HIS A 791 23.43 12.21 -2.91
N PHE A 792 23.91 13.46 -2.95
CA PHE A 792 24.74 14.00 -1.87
C PHE A 792 23.92 14.30 -0.60
N ALA A 793 22.69 14.81 -0.72
CA ALA A 793 21.83 15.12 0.43
C ALA A 793 21.38 13.88 1.23
N ASN A 794 21.30 12.71 0.60
CA ASN A 794 20.88 11.47 1.27
C ASN A 794 22.03 10.80 2.05
N ALA A 795 23.27 10.91 1.57
CA ALA A 795 24.44 10.33 2.25
C ALA A 795 24.70 11.00 3.61
N ASP A 796 24.56 12.32 3.69
CA ASP A 796 24.73 13.09 4.94
C ASP A 796 23.60 12.86 5.94
N GLN A 797 22.36 12.65 5.47
CA GLN A 797 21.21 12.30 6.33
C GLN A 797 21.36 10.92 6.96
N HIS A 798 21.87 9.93 6.21
CA HIS A 798 22.12 8.59 6.75
C HIS A 798 23.21 8.61 7.83
N LEU A 799 24.28 9.38 7.64
CA LEU A 799 25.36 9.48 8.62
C LEU A 799 24.88 10.16 9.92
N LEU A 800 24.17 11.28 9.82
CA LEU A 800 23.60 11.99 10.98
C LEU A 800 22.53 11.15 11.70
N HIS A 801 21.69 10.43 10.95
CA HIS A 801 20.71 9.51 11.49
C HIS A 801 21.37 8.33 12.23
N ASN A 802 22.45 7.78 11.69
CA ASN A 802 23.18 6.68 12.29
C ASN A 802 23.88 7.12 13.59
N ILE A 803 24.50 8.30 13.62
CA ILE A 803 25.15 8.84 14.83
C ILE A 803 24.10 9.13 15.92
N ALA A 804 22.99 9.78 15.58
CA ALA A 804 21.92 10.07 16.54
C ALA A 804 21.22 8.81 17.06
N SER A 805 21.03 7.79 16.20
CA SER A 805 20.42 6.51 16.58
C SER A 805 21.35 5.67 17.45
N LEU A 806 22.66 5.63 17.16
CA LEU A 806 23.66 4.96 18.00
C LEU A 806 23.75 5.56 19.40
N ILE A 807 23.78 6.89 19.52
CA ILE A 807 23.80 7.59 20.82
C ILE A 807 22.50 7.29 21.61
N TRP A 808 21.36 7.21 20.92
CA TRP A 808 20.07 6.92 21.52
C TRP A 808 19.90 5.45 21.95
N GLU A 809 20.30 4.49 21.12
CA GLU A 809 20.21 3.06 21.41
C GLU A 809 21.12 2.66 22.59
N GLN A 810 22.33 3.25 22.66
CA GLN A 810 23.24 3.01 23.77
C GLN A 810 22.73 3.61 25.09
N ALA A 811 22.13 4.81 25.04
CA ALA A 811 21.47 5.44 26.19
C ALA A 811 20.24 4.64 26.70
N ILE A 812 19.57 3.88 25.83
CA ILE A 812 18.49 2.96 26.20
C ILE A 812 19.03 1.65 26.81
N GLN A 813 20.13 1.10 26.28
CA GLN A 813 20.74 -0.12 26.81
C GLN A 813 21.26 0.07 28.24
N GLU A 814 21.87 1.22 28.55
CA GLU A 814 22.42 1.46 29.90
C GLU A 814 21.36 1.88 30.93
N ARG A 815 20.19 2.42 30.51
CA ARG A 815 19.01 2.59 31.39
C ARG A 815 18.32 1.27 31.75
N LYS A 816 18.77 0.14 31.21
CA LYS A 816 18.23 -1.21 31.47
C LYS A 816 19.16 -2.15 32.26
N ILE A 817 20.31 -1.68 32.76
CA ILE A 817 21.14 -2.47 33.69
C ILE A 817 21.06 -1.89 35.10
N VAL A 818 19.85 -1.79 35.65
CA VAL A 818 19.59 -2.01 37.08
C VAL A 818 18.19 -2.63 37.20
N GLY A 819 18.16 -3.94 37.43
CA GLY A 819 16.95 -4.64 37.91
C GLY A 819 16.10 -5.35 36.87
N LEU A 820 16.69 -6.33 36.17
CA LEU A 820 16.17 -7.70 36.05
C LEU A 820 17.12 -8.49 35.12
N ALA A 821 18.01 -9.25 35.75
CA ALA A 821 18.80 -10.30 35.12
C ALA A 821 18.07 -11.65 35.28
N GLU A 822 18.29 -12.54 34.31
CA GLU A 822 17.86 -13.95 34.18
C GLU A 822 16.43 -14.25 33.72
#